data_AF-A0A8B6BIJ3-F1
#
_entry.id   AF-A0A8B6BIJ3-F1
#
_cell.length_a   1.000
_cell.length_b   1.000
_cell.length_c   1.000
_cell.angle_alpha   90.00
_cell.angle_beta   90.00
_cell.angle_gamma   90.00
#
_symmetry.space_group_name_H-M   'P 1'
#
loop_
_entity.id
_entity.type
_entity.pdbx_description
1 polymer ?
#
loop_
_entity_poly.entity_id
_entity_poly.type
_entity_poly.pdbx_seq_one_letter_code
_entity_poly.pdbx_strand_id
1 'polypeptide(L)'
;MFAKLKKKIEEQDGGAGDGNRTLSPLKGTSSVQSPSWKDHRGYESDSSSSALQSPTPFGASREDLQDPGGSREEVLASLLKRTEQCKKFEGKITEYAAIIKEKNKNIEKLESSLQSQEAGHEQKINELKEQNQMNQSKMAETFSFSLKKKDEEKDELWAKITEYEEYKDKLYKQEEEKEELQGLASQELAKIKHLLLNTEEELTRVKNELKETQSCLDGAESTVKDLENKMTDLEEDRKHVTLQSDKLTEENRILSKMISSLSKEKEKLKEESDLNQKVLNEKCAVLSTVEEKKIDIENQYQTLQYNYDTHKTKTNKLIEEKDEHIEQLKERIHVLEQRFQGQGLSGDDRVSALESERDCLEKKLEECREQLSEIKSTWSDKISHLEEQISHLNAKMVEDSDELSRSEQNAESTRESYQSQLTQLQTKLEDAEHKCEENLDLLNKKEKQFEKEKHSLETELNKQHFEKMDLETQLVSKITSLESQLMSEKQAKEHEKLLLEQKIEQLEKQENDYLEKAAKLEEQVIQLEKNRDVLENEKYSLSNDELELKKKVCELENTETELRSMIKELEDGKEENEQTTTQVSTLEQTVTDLQEQLADKNKALKKQEQRLRDLQKTLQRELRVQPLPSDEPVVIDGASFTPPMQRKISESRNSPLKDNIDFKDHNPATISHVMKPFETNNHSDNGIDVHKNRTRNSDHLLRKDLENDVNFKYLKHVVLKFMLSREAEAVHLIRAISVLLHFSPDEQKMLHDTLEYRMSWFGIRPALGSGQKSKYIPPPF
;
A
#
# COMPACT_ATOMS: atom_id res chain seq x y z
N MET A 1 23.85 1.00 0.98
CA MET A 1 24.82 1.89 1.68
C MET A 1 26.26 1.48 1.35
N PHE A 2 26.79 1.79 0.16
CA PHE A 2 28.14 1.31 -0.24
C PHE A 2 29.18 2.42 -0.51
N ALA A 3 28.76 3.65 -0.85
CA ALA A 3 29.68 4.78 -1.06
C ALA A 3 30.54 5.15 0.18
N LYS A 4 30.18 4.69 1.39
CA LYS A 4 30.95 4.92 2.63
C LYS A 4 32.07 3.89 2.90
N LEU A 5 32.17 2.80 2.13
CA LEU A 5 33.30 1.87 2.25
C LEU A 5 34.51 2.33 1.44
N LYS A 6 34.32 2.70 0.16
CA LYS A 6 35.43 2.99 -0.77
C LYS A 6 36.35 4.12 -0.28
N LYS A 7 35.77 5.18 0.28
CA LYS A 7 36.54 6.31 0.85
C LYS A 7 37.45 5.92 2.03
N LYS A 8 37.16 4.83 2.76
CA LYS A 8 37.94 4.43 3.95
C LYS A 8 39.20 3.61 3.63
N ILE A 9 39.45 3.30 2.35
CA ILE A 9 40.64 2.56 1.90
C ILE A 9 41.70 3.52 1.32
N GLU A 10 41.30 4.66 0.77
CA GLU A 10 42.19 5.68 0.20
C GLU A 10 42.78 6.65 1.25
N GLU A 11 42.26 6.66 2.48
CA GLU A 11 42.73 7.50 3.61
C GLU A 11 43.70 6.76 4.57
N GLN A 12 44.23 5.58 4.20
CA GLN A 12 45.17 4.79 5.02
C GLN A 12 46.38 4.20 4.26
N ASP A 13 47.11 5.02 3.50
CA ASP A 13 48.57 4.86 3.41
C ASP A 13 49.24 6.24 3.49
N GLY A 14 50.28 6.37 4.31
CA GLY A 14 50.62 7.65 4.95
C GLY A 14 52.04 7.82 5.52
N GLY A 15 52.92 6.83 5.38
CA GLY A 15 54.38 7.00 5.49
C GLY A 15 55.01 7.02 6.90
N ALA A 16 56.28 6.54 6.92
CA ALA A 16 57.23 6.48 8.04
C ALA A 16 56.85 5.60 9.26
N GLY A 17 57.78 4.89 9.90
CA GLY A 17 59.20 4.66 9.57
C GLY A 17 59.98 4.11 10.77
N ASP A 18 61.04 3.31 10.48
CA ASP A 18 61.97 2.68 11.45
C ASP A 18 61.35 1.59 12.38
N GLY A 19 61.97 0.43 12.64
CA GLY A 19 63.12 -0.19 11.97
C GLY A 19 63.63 -1.47 12.68
N ASN A 20 64.51 -2.22 11.98
CA ASN A 20 65.50 -3.17 12.53
C ASN A 20 64.95 -4.41 13.33
N ARG A 21 65.15 -5.67 12.94
CA ARG A 21 66.43 -6.36 12.66
C ARG A 21 66.23 -7.75 11.99
N THR A 22 67.22 -8.17 11.20
CA THR A 22 67.67 -9.57 10.91
C THR A 22 66.65 -10.58 10.33
N LEU A 23 66.97 -11.44 9.35
CA LEU A 23 68.27 -11.87 8.78
C LEU A 23 68.39 -11.63 7.26
N SER A 24 69.61 -11.77 6.73
CA SER A 24 70.02 -11.28 5.41
C SER A 24 69.78 -12.25 4.23
N PRO A 25 69.41 -11.75 3.04
CA PRO A 25 69.60 -12.46 1.77
C PRO A 25 71.00 -12.18 1.19
N LEU A 26 71.51 -13.06 0.32
CA LEU A 26 72.79 -12.86 -0.39
C LEU A 26 72.66 -13.13 -1.89
N LYS A 27 73.16 -12.20 -2.70
CA LYS A 27 73.50 -12.38 -4.13
C LYS A 27 74.99 -12.64 -4.26
N GLY A 28 75.38 -13.52 -5.19
CA GLY A 28 76.75 -13.70 -5.69
C GLY A 28 76.79 -14.92 -6.63
N THR A 29 76.96 -14.81 -7.95
CA THR A 29 78.08 -14.34 -8.79
C THR A 29 79.24 -15.35 -8.94
N SER A 30 79.76 -15.45 -10.18
CA SER A 30 80.92 -16.26 -10.64
C SER A 30 80.77 -17.80 -10.52
N SER A 31 81.20 -18.68 -11.45
CA SER A 31 82.17 -18.71 -12.57
C SER A 31 83.41 -19.55 -12.23
N VAL A 32 83.89 -20.36 -13.20
CA VAL A 32 85.05 -21.29 -13.12
C VAL A 32 84.74 -22.54 -12.23
N GLN A 33 85.14 -23.80 -12.51
CA GLN A 33 86.17 -24.39 -13.39
C GLN A 33 85.76 -25.74 -14.04
N SER A 34 86.59 -26.27 -14.94
CA SER A 34 86.50 -27.62 -15.57
C SER A 34 87.11 -28.73 -14.67
N PRO A 35 87.06 -30.05 -14.99
CA PRO A 35 87.56 -30.70 -16.24
C PRO A 35 86.49 -31.56 -16.97
N SER A 36 86.57 -31.90 -18.26
CA SER A 36 87.67 -32.01 -19.25
C SER A 36 88.45 -33.35 -19.27
N TRP A 37 87.83 -34.38 -19.86
CA TRP A 37 88.47 -35.49 -20.59
C TRP A 37 87.51 -35.84 -21.76
N LYS A 38 87.63 -35.18 -22.91
CA LYS A 38 88.52 -35.43 -24.06
C LYS A 38 88.05 -36.53 -25.03
N ASP A 39 88.02 -36.16 -26.31
CA ASP A 39 87.79 -36.99 -27.48
C ASP A 39 88.84 -38.11 -27.65
N HIS A 40 88.54 -39.07 -28.52
CA HIS A 40 89.20 -39.10 -29.84
C HIS A 40 88.35 -39.86 -30.89
N ARG A 41 88.52 -39.49 -32.17
CA ARG A 41 87.94 -40.18 -33.33
C ARG A 41 89.01 -41.00 -34.07
N GLY A 42 88.63 -42.21 -34.49
CA GLY A 42 88.93 -42.74 -35.82
C GLY A 42 90.33 -43.28 -36.12
N TYR A 43 90.39 -44.01 -37.24
CA TYR A 43 91.56 -44.67 -37.86
C TYR A 43 92.21 -45.80 -37.03
N GLU A 44 92.70 -46.90 -37.62
CA GLU A 44 92.34 -47.61 -38.87
C GLU A 44 92.97 -49.02 -38.82
N SER A 45 92.49 -49.97 -39.63
CA SER A 45 93.18 -51.16 -40.19
C SER A 45 94.13 -52.04 -39.35
N ASP A 46 94.10 -53.35 -39.69
CA ASP A 46 95.18 -54.33 -39.50
C ASP A 46 95.54 -54.79 -38.07
N SER A 47 96.09 -56.00 -37.86
CA SER A 47 96.01 -57.32 -38.54
C SER A 47 96.86 -58.30 -37.72
N SER A 48 96.74 -59.61 -37.99
CA SER A 48 97.49 -60.71 -37.33
C SER A 48 96.98 -61.05 -35.91
N SER A 49 96.56 -62.27 -35.55
CA SER A 49 97.03 -63.64 -35.82
C SER A 49 98.02 -64.19 -34.76
N SER A 50 97.47 -65.12 -33.97
CA SER A 50 98.07 -66.41 -33.59
C SER A 50 99.21 -66.53 -32.54
N ALA A 51 98.88 -67.34 -31.52
CA ALA A 51 99.57 -68.59 -31.15
C ALA A 51 100.61 -68.67 -30.00
N LEU A 52 100.21 -69.49 -29.01
CA LEU A 52 100.98 -70.57 -28.34
C LEU A 52 102.02 -70.23 -27.25
N GLN A 53 102.27 -71.25 -26.40
CA GLN A 53 103.04 -71.21 -25.16
C GLN A 53 104.17 -72.27 -25.13
N SER A 54 105.42 -71.84 -24.89
CA SER A 54 106.50 -72.63 -24.20
C SER A 54 106.95 -73.99 -24.83
N PRO A 55 107.94 -74.73 -24.28
CA PRO A 55 109.08 -74.38 -23.40
C PRO A 55 110.48 -74.80 -23.95
N THR A 56 111.55 -74.61 -23.16
CA THR A 56 112.98 -75.03 -23.35
C THR A 56 113.20 -76.56 -23.31
N PRO A 57 114.26 -77.18 -23.91
CA PRO A 57 115.66 -77.18 -23.35
C PRO A 57 116.88 -77.43 -24.32
N PHE A 58 118.12 -77.24 -23.79
CA PHE A 58 119.47 -77.87 -24.08
C PHE A 58 119.89 -78.30 -25.54
N GLY A 59 121.15 -78.15 -26.02
CA GLY A 59 122.39 -77.53 -25.50
C GLY A 59 123.71 -78.04 -26.17
N ALA A 60 124.75 -77.18 -26.28
CA ALA A 60 126.17 -77.44 -26.71
C ALA A 60 126.42 -77.84 -28.20
N SER A 61 127.61 -77.77 -28.83
CA SER A 61 129.04 -77.54 -28.43
C SER A 61 129.85 -76.70 -29.47
N ARG A 62 131.17 -76.54 -29.26
CA ARG A 62 132.18 -75.79 -30.06
C ARG A 62 133.44 -76.67 -30.31
N GLU A 63 134.34 -76.29 -31.23
CA GLU A 63 135.73 -76.83 -31.43
C GLU A 63 135.85 -78.30 -31.94
N ASP A 64 136.94 -78.77 -32.59
CA ASP A 64 137.94 -78.18 -33.52
C ASP A 64 138.78 -79.29 -34.23
N LEU A 65 139.71 -78.90 -35.10
CA LEU A 65 140.95 -79.58 -35.55
C LEU A 65 141.00 -80.63 -36.70
N GLN A 66 142.05 -80.40 -37.50
CA GLN A 66 142.60 -80.96 -38.74
C GLN A 66 143.13 -82.42 -38.75
N ASP A 67 143.26 -82.96 -39.98
CA ASP A 67 144.38 -83.74 -40.61
C ASP A 67 145.18 -84.78 -39.77
N PRO A 68 145.44 -86.02 -40.26
CA PRO A 68 146.28 -86.23 -41.45
C PRO A 68 145.84 -87.35 -42.42
N GLY A 69 146.49 -87.42 -43.60
CA GLY A 69 146.26 -88.46 -44.61
C GLY A 69 147.08 -89.76 -44.45
N GLY A 70 146.63 -90.86 -45.07
CA GLY A 70 147.37 -92.13 -45.08
C GLY A 70 146.71 -93.28 -45.86
N SER A 71 147.24 -93.57 -47.06
CA SER A 71 146.92 -94.74 -47.91
C SER A 71 145.47 -94.90 -48.42
N ARG A 72 145.31 -95.76 -49.44
CA ARG A 72 144.15 -95.77 -50.37
C ARG A 72 143.10 -96.86 -50.07
N GLU A 73 143.43 -97.85 -49.25
CA GLU A 73 142.72 -99.15 -49.26
C GLU A 73 141.63 -99.27 -48.18
N GLU A 74 141.83 -98.73 -46.97
CA GLU A 74 140.81 -98.76 -45.91
C GLU A 74 139.64 -97.78 -46.15
N VAL A 75 139.89 -96.66 -46.84
CA VAL A 75 138.90 -95.59 -47.09
C VAL A 75 137.64 -96.11 -47.79
N LEU A 76 137.81 -97.06 -48.74
CA LEU A 76 136.71 -97.61 -49.54
C LEU A 76 135.75 -98.48 -48.71
N ALA A 77 136.27 -99.25 -47.74
CA ALA A 77 135.45 -100.10 -46.87
C ALA A 77 134.57 -99.25 -45.94
N SER A 78 135.11 -98.15 -45.40
CA SER A 78 134.36 -97.20 -44.57
C SER A 78 133.30 -96.44 -45.38
N LEU A 79 133.54 -96.14 -46.66
CA LEU A 79 132.58 -95.45 -47.52
C LEU A 79 131.27 -96.25 -47.73
N LEU A 80 131.38 -97.56 -47.98
CA LEU A 80 130.22 -98.44 -48.16
C LEU A 80 129.33 -98.47 -46.90
N LYS A 81 129.94 -98.69 -45.74
CA LYS A 81 129.22 -98.76 -44.46
C LYS A 81 128.53 -97.43 -44.09
N ARG A 82 129.14 -96.30 -44.45
CA ARG A 82 128.55 -94.97 -44.29
C ARG A 82 127.38 -94.74 -45.26
N THR A 83 127.50 -95.22 -46.50
CA THR A 83 126.43 -95.12 -47.54
C THR A 83 125.16 -95.87 -47.13
N GLU A 84 125.29 -97.07 -46.52
CA GLU A 84 124.12 -97.80 -46.01
C GLU A 84 123.46 -97.11 -44.80
N GLN A 85 124.22 -96.45 -43.95
CA GLN A 85 123.67 -95.63 -42.86
C GLN A 85 122.92 -94.41 -43.40
N CYS A 86 123.46 -93.71 -44.40
CA CYS A 86 122.76 -92.61 -45.07
C CYS A 86 121.38 -93.03 -45.58
N LYS A 87 121.29 -94.15 -46.32
CA LYS A 87 119.99 -94.68 -46.81
C LYS A 87 118.97 -94.97 -45.69
N LYS A 88 119.43 -95.43 -44.53
CA LYS A 88 118.55 -95.68 -43.36
C LYS A 88 118.08 -94.37 -42.70
N PHE A 89 118.87 -93.30 -42.73
CA PHE A 89 118.44 -91.99 -42.27
C PHE A 89 117.54 -91.30 -43.29
N GLU A 90 117.83 -91.40 -44.59
CA GLU A 90 116.96 -90.91 -45.67
C GLU A 90 115.54 -91.52 -45.58
N GLY A 91 115.44 -92.84 -45.39
CA GLY A 91 114.16 -93.52 -45.19
C GLY A 91 113.38 -93.02 -43.97
N LYS A 92 114.06 -92.79 -42.84
CA LYS A 92 113.41 -92.20 -41.65
C LYS A 92 112.99 -90.75 -41.87
N ILE A 93 113.76 -89.97 -42.63
CA ILE A 93 113.41 -88.59 -42.98
C ILE A 93 112.16 -88.56 -43.87
N THR A 94 112.02 -89.46 -44.84
CA THR A 94 110.80 -89.55 -45.67
C THR A 94 109.59 -90.03 -44.86
N GLU A 95 109.78 -90.94 -43.90
CA GLU A 95 108.73 -91.39 -42.98
C GLU A 95 108.26 -90.26 -42.03
N TYR A 96 109.17 -89.53 -41.39
CA TYR A 96 108.80 -88.36 -40.58
C TYR A 96 108.17 -87.24 -41.42
N ALA A 97 108.63 -87.01 -42.65
CA ALA A 97 108.01 -86.05 -43.56
C ALA A 97 106.57 -86.43 -43.93
N ALA A 98 106.27 -87.72 -44.08
CA ALA A 98 104.91 -88.21 -44.30
C ALA A 98 104.02 -87.97 -43.06
N ILE A 99 104.52 -88.33 -41.86
CA ILE A 99 103.80 -88.13 -40.58
C ILE A 99 103.52 -86.64 -40.32
N ILE A 100 104.47 -85.75 -40.58
CA ILE A 100 104.28 -84.29 -40.47
C ILE A 100 103.21 -83.82 -41.46
N LYS A 101 103.23 -84.30 -42.71
CA LYS A 101 102.25 -83.93 -43.73
C LYS A 101 100.83 -84.39 -43.39
N GLU A 102 100.68 -85.54 -42.73
CA GLU A 102 99.39 -86.04 -42.23
C GLU A 102 98.93 -85.29 -40.97
N LYS A 103 99.85 -84.99 -40.04
CA LYS A 103 99.59 -84.12 -38.87
C LYS A 103 99.06 -82.76 -39.31
N ASN A 104 99.73 -82.09 -40.24
CA ASN A 104 99.33 -80.78 -40.75
C ASN A 104 97.95 -80.85 -41.42
N LYS A 105 97.67 -81.88 -42.23
CA LYS A 105 96.36 -82.07 -42.88
C LYS A 105 95.21 -82.32 -41.88
N ASN A 106 95.50 -82.83 -40.68
CA ASN A 106 94.52 -82.95 -39.61
C ASN A 106 94.39 -81.66 -38.78
N ILE A 107 95.46 -80.86 -38.66
CA ILE A 107 95.41 -79.50 -38.09
C ILE A 107 94.54 -78.60 -38.96
N GLU A 108 94.79 -78.52 -40.28
CA GLU A 108 94.00 -77.74 -41.24
C GLU A 108 92.49 -78.04 -41.15
N LYS A 109 92.12 -79.32 -40.95
CA LYS A 109 90.73 -79.74 -40.77
C LYS A 109 90.11 -79.28 -39.44
N LEU A 110 90.88 -79.35 -38.35
CA LEU A 110 90.42 -78.92 -37.04
C LEU A 110 90.28 -77.39 -36.99
N GLU A 111 91.23 -76.67 -37.58
CA GLU A 111 91.18 -75.21 -37.76
C GLU A 111 89.99 -74.81 -38.65
N SER A 112 89.77 -75.47 -39.79
CA SER A 112 88.59 -75.23 -40.64
C SER A 112 87.26 -75.51 -39.91
N SER A 113 87.24 -76.52 -39.03
CA SER A 113 86.03 -76.87 -38.26
C SER A 113 85.78 -75.88 -37.12
N LEU A 114 86.85 -75.44 -36.44
CA LEU A 114 86.80 -74.44 -35.39
C LEU A 114 86.34 -73.09 -35.97
N GLN A 115 86.95 -72.64 -37.07
CA GLN A 115 86.62 -71.38 -37.73
C GLN A 115 85.16 -71.38 -38.25
N SER A 116 84.68 -72.53 -38.74
CA SER A 116 83.26 -72.71 -39.12
C SER A 116 82.31 -72.62 -37.92
N GLN A 117 82.71 -73.20 -36.78
CA GLN A 117 81.96 -73.10 -35.52
C GLN A 117 81.98 -71.68 -34.95
N GLU A 118 83.11 -70.99 -34.97
CA GLU A 118 83.27 -69.60 -34.51
C GLU A 118 82.42 -68.64 -35.35
N ALA A 119 82.46 -68.75 -36.69
CA ALA A 119 81.59 -67.99 -37.58
C ALA A 119 80.09 -68.26 -37.31
N GLY A 120 79.71 -69.51 -37.02
CA GLY A 120 78.35 -69.87 -36.63
C GLY A 120 77.91 -69.22 -35.31
N HIS A 121 78.79 -69.16 -34.31
CA HIS A 121 78.52 -68.46 -33.04
C HIS A 121 78.46 -66.95 -33.20
N GLU A 122 79.35 -66.35 -34.01
CA GLU A 122 79.33 -64.91 -34.29
C GLU A 122 78.06 -64.50 -35.05
N GLN A 123 77.64 -65.28 -36.04
CA GLN A 123 76.33 -65.09 -36.69
C GLN A 123 75.20 -65.16 -35.66
N LYS A 124 75.19 -66.16 -34.77
CA LYS A 124 74.14 -66.31 -33.74
C LYS A 124 74.10 -65.16 -32.75
N ILE A 125 75.26 -64.62 -32.38
CA ILE A 125 75.39 -63.43 -31.53
C ILE A 125 74.82 -62.19 -32.25
N ASN A 126 75.06 -62.04 -33.56
CA ASN A 126 74.57 -60.91 -34.33
C ASN A 126 73.05 -60.99 -34.59
N GLU A 127 72.50 -62.17 -34.88
CA GLU A 127 71.05 -62.41 -34.94
C GLU A 127 70.36 -62.03 -33.61
N LEU A 128 70.94 -62.41 -32.46
CA LEU A 128 70.39 -62.06 -31.14
C LEU A 128 70.50 -60.57 -30.82
N LYS A 129 71.56 -59.88 -31.25
CA LYS A 129 71.68 -58.41 -31.13
C LYS A 129 70.60 -57.71 -31.95
N GLU A 130 70.43 -58.09 -33.22
CA GLU A 130 69.44 -57.50 -34.13
C GLU A 130 68.01 -57.74 -33.62
N GLN A 131 67.70 -58.95 -33.15
CA GLN A 131 66.39 -59.27 -32.58
C GLN A 131 66.11 -58.46 -31.30
N ASN A 132 67.11 -58.28 -30.43
CA ASN A 132 66.96 -57.46 -29.22
C ASN A 132 66.80 -55.97 -29.55
N GLN A 133 67.60 -55.44 -30.49
CA GLN A 133 67.47 -54.06 -30.98
C GLN A 133 66.11 -53.81 -31.65
N MET A 134 65.60 -54.77 -32.44
CA MET A 134 64.27 -54.69 -33.03
C MET A 134 63.16 -54.70 -31.97
N ASN A 135 63.29 -55.52 -30.92
CA ASN A 135 62.34 -55.53 -29.80
C ASN A 135 62.38 -54.22 -28.99
N GLN A 136 63.56 -53.63 -28.80
CA GLN A 136 63.72 -52.31 -28.16
C GLN A 136 63.09 -51.20 -29.01
N SER A 137 63.29 -51.19 -30.33
CA SER A 137 62.64 -50.25 -31.25
C SER A 137 61.12 -50.37 -31.18
N LYS A 138 60.58 -51.59 -31.24
CA LYS A 138 59.13 -51.84 -31.13
C LYS A 138 58.53 -51.39 -29.79
N MET A 139 59.26 -51.55 -28.67
CA MET A 139 58.81 -50.97 -27.39
C MET A 139 58.89 -49.44 -27.40
N ALA A 140 59.96 -48.85 -27.91
CA ALA A 140 60.08 -47.39 -28.01
C ALA A 140 58.99 -46.78 -28.91
N GLU A 141 58.64 -47.44 -30.02
CA GLU A 141 57.57 -47.06 -30.93
C GLU A 141 56.18 -47.17 -30.29
N THR A 142 55.88 -48.27 -29.59
CA THR A 142 54.58 -48.44 -28.90
C THR A 142 54.41 -47.51 -27.70
N PHE A 143 55.47 -47.26 -26.92
CA PHE A 143 55.45 -46.23 -25.88
C PHE A 143 55.32 -44.83 -26.48
N SER A 144 56.05 -44.49 -27.55
CA SER A 144 55.94 -43.20 -28.25
C SER A 144 54.54 -42.95 -28.83
N PHE A 145 53.93 -43.98 -29.42
CA PHE A 145 52.55 -43.91 -29.92
C PHE A 145 51.53 -43.74 -28.78
N SER A 146 51.68 -44.49 -27.68
CA SER A 146 50.83 -44.36 -26.50
C SER A 146 50.95 -42.98 -25.83
N LEU A 147 52.17 -42.41 -25.79
CA LEU A 147 52.43 -41.08 -25.27
C LEU A 147 51.77 -40.00 -26.14
N LYS A 148 51.95 -40.06 -27.46
CA LYS A 148 51.28 -39.16 -28.42
C LYS A 148 49.76 -39.20 -28.27
N LYS A 149 49.16 -40.39 -28.19
CA LYS A 149 47.72 -40.53 -27.96
C LYS A 149 47.27 -39.91 -26.63
N LYS A 150 48.12 -39.93 -25.60
CA LYS A 150 47.84 -39.27 -24.31
C LYS A 150 47.99 -37.76 -24.36
N ASP A 151 48.89 -37.23 -25.18
CA ASP A 151 48.94 -35.79 -25.46
C ASP A 151 47.76 -35.34 -26.33
N GLU A 152 47.36 -36.12 -27.34
CA GLU A 152 46.15 -35.88 -28.15
C GLU A 152 44.87 -35.87 -27.28
N GLU A 153 44.67 -36.90 -26.44
CA GLU A 153 43.55 -36.96 -25.47
C GLU A 153 43.58 -35.79 -24.47
N LYS A 154 44.77 -35.34 -24.06
CA LYS A 154 44.94 -34.19 -23.16
C LYS A 154 44.58 -32.87 -23.85
N ASP A 155 45.04 -32.67 -25.07
CA ASP A 155 44.82 -31.42 -25.81
C ASP A 155 43.35 -31.31 -26.27
N GLU A 156 42.67 -32.41 -26.58
CA GLU A 156 41.21 -32.47 -26.74
C GLU A 156 40.44 -32.04 -25.46
N LEU A 157 40.91 -32.46 -24.28
CA LEU A 157 40.30 -32.10 -23.01
C LEU A 157 40.53 -30.62 -22.68
N TRP A 158 41.73 -30.09 -22.95
CA TRP A 158 42.01 -28.66 -22.84
C TRP A 158 41.14 -27.81 -23.76
N ALA A 159 40.97 -28.23 -25.03
CA ALA A 159 40.10 -27.54 -25.98
C ALA A 159 38.65 -27.46 -25.47
N LYS A 160 38.11 -28.57 -24.95
CA LYS A 160 36.76 -28.63 -24.35
C LYS A 160 36.66 -27.75 -23.10
N ILE A 161 37.70 -27.70 -22.25
CA ILE A 161 37.74 -26.80 -21.07
C ILE A 161 37.65 -25.34 -21.53
N THR A 162 38.47 -24.92 -22.51
CA THR A 162 38.40 -23.54 -23.03
C THR A 162 37.07 -23.21 -23.70
N GLU A 163 36.42 -24.17 -24.38
CA GLU A 163 35.09 -23.98 -24.96
C GLU A 163 34.01 -23.81 -23.87
N TYR A 164 34.07 -24.57 -22.77
CA TYR A 164 33.19 -24.40 -21.63
C TYR A 164 33.45 -23.08 -20.86
N GLU A 165 34.70 -22.64 -20.75
CA GLU A 165 35.05 -21.34 -20.17
C GLU A 165 34.52 -20.19 -21.03
N GLU A 166 34.73 -20.24 -22.35
CA GLU A 166 34.11 -19.28 -23.29
C GLU A 166 32.58 -19.26 -23.21
N TYR A 167 31.94 -20.43 -23.09
CA TYR A 167 30.48 -20.52 -22.99
C TYR A 167 29.95 -19.94 -21.67
N LYS A 168 30.66 -20.18 -20.57
CA LYS A 168 30.39 -19.61 -19.25
C LYS A 168 30.55 -18.09 -19.24
N ASP A 169 31.59 -17.55 -19.88
CA ASP A 169 31.80 -16.10 -20.00
C ASP A 169 30.73 -15.44 -20.90
N LYS A 170 30.25 -16.13 -21.93
CA LYS A 170 29.12 -15.68 -22.75
C LYS A 170 27.82 -15.64 -21.94
N LEU A 171 27.57 -16.64 -21.08
CA LEU A 171 26.42 -16.65 -20.17
C LEU A 171 26.49 -15.53 -19.13
N TYR A 172 27.65 -15.29 -18.50
CA TYR A 172 27.78 -14.19 -17.53
C TYR A 172 27.55 -12.82 -18.17
N LYS A 173 28.03 -12.59 -19.40
CA LYS A 173 27.72 -11.35 -20.14
C LYS A 173 26.24 -11.20 -20.44
N GLN A 174 25.55 -12.28 -20.82
CA GLN A 174 24.10 -12.24 -21.03
C GLN A 174 23.31 -11.98 -19.74
N GLU A 175 23.79 -12.44 -18.59
CA GLU A 175 23.19 -12.12 -17.28
C GLU A 175 23.49 -10.66 -16.88
N GLU A 176 24.70 -10.15 -17.14
CA GLU A 176 25.11 -8.75 -16.90
C GLU A 176 24.31 -7.77 -17.79
N GLU A 177 24.24 -8.01 -19.10
CA GLU A 177 23.41 -7.24 -20.06
C GLU A 177 21.92 -7.23 -19.65
N LYS A 178 21.43 -8.33 -19.08
CA LYS A 178 20.06 -8.49 -18.58
C LYS A 178 19.83 -7.75 -17.25
N GLU A 179 20.81 -7.75 -16.33
CA GLU A 179 20.75 -6.92 -15.12
C GLU A 179 20.82 -5.42 -15.46
N GLU A 180 21.64 -5.00 -16.44
CA GLU A 180 21.64 -3.62 -16.95
C GLU A 180 20.29 -3.23 -17.55
N LEU A 181 19.70 -4.08 -18.41
CA LEU A 181 18.37 -3.86 -18.98
C LEU A 181 17.27 -3.79 -17.90
N GLN A 182 17.33 -4.65 -16.88
CA GLN A 182 16.41 -4.60 -15.75
C GLN A 182 16.60 -3.34 -14.89
N GLY A 183 17.85 -2.87 -14.74
CA GLY A 183 18.20 -1.62 -14.08
C GLY A 183 17.63 -0.41 -14.82
N LEU A 184 17.81 -0.35 -16.14
CA LEU A 184 17.25 0.69 -17.01
C LEU A 184 15.72 0.68 -16.99
N ALA A 185 15.07 -0.50 -17.11
CA ALA A 185 13.62 -0.63 -17.01
C ALA A 185 13.08 -0.15 -15.64
N SER A 186 13.80 -0.46 -14.55
CA SER A 186 13.48 0.02 -13.20
C SER A 186 13.65 1.54 -13.07
N GLN A 187 14.67 2.12 -13.72
CA GLN A 187 14.90 3.56 -13.75
C GLN A 187 13.83 4.30 -14.55
N GLU A 188 13.44 3.80 -15.72
CA GLU A 188 12.35 4.40 -16.50
C GLU A 188 11.01 4.26 -15.79
N LEU A 189 10.72 3.12 -15.15
CA LEU A 189 9.52 2.97 -14.33
C LEU A 189 9.49 3.98 -13.16
N ALA A 190 10.65 4.24 -12.53
CA ALA A 190 10.76 5.24 -11.47
C ALA A 190 10.58 6.68 -12.00
N LYS A 191 11.12 7.01 -13.18
CA LYS A 191 10.89 8.30 -13.87
C LYS A 191 9.43 8.49 -14.22
N ILE A 192 8.79 7.49 -14.85
CA ILE A 192 7.37 7.50 -15.21
C ILE A 192 6.51 7.69 -13.95
N LYS A 193 6.79 6.95 -12.86
CA LYS A 193 6.07 7.09 -11.59
C LYS A 193 6.23 8.49 -10.97
N HIS A 194 7.42 9.08 -11.01
CA HIS A 194 7.63 10.45 -10.55
C HIS A 194 6.89 11.46 -11.43
N LEU A 195 6.89 11.28 -12.75
CA LEU A 195 6.18 12.16 -13.68
C LEU A 195 4.67 12.10 -13.43
N LEU A 196 4.11 10.90 -13.30
CA LEU A 196 2.70 10.66 -12.98
C LEU A 196 2.30 11.31 -11.65
N LEU A 197 3.07 11.08 -10.59
CA LEU A 197 2.81 11.69 -9.28
C LEU A 197 2.85 13.22 -9.35
N ASN A 198 3.84 13.80 -10.03
CA ASN A 198 3.93 15.26 -10.20
C ASN A 198 2.75 15.81 -11.02
N THR A 199 2.27 15.09 -12.05
CA THR A 199 1.05 15.49 -12.78
C THR A 199 -0.23 15.32 -11.97
N GLU A 200 -0.28 14.37 -11.02
CA GLU A 200 -1.42 14.19 -10.11
C GLU A 200 -1.43 15.27 -9.01
N GLU A 201 -0.26 15.65 -8.50
CA GLU A 201 -0.07 16.79 -7.60
C GLU A 201 -0.42 18.12 -8.30
N GLU A 202 0.00 18.33 -9.55
CA GLU A 202 -0.39 19.51 -10.33
C GLU A 202 -1.90 19.52 -10.66
N LEU A 203 -2.49 18.38 -11.05
CA LEU A 203 -3.92 18.26 -11.32
C LEU A 203 -4.76 18.55 -10.06
N THR A 204 -4.34 18.05 -8.90
CA THR A 204 -5.04 18.32 -7.63
C THR A 204 -4.84 19.77 -7.18
N ARG A 205 -3.67 20.38 -7.42
CA ARG A 205 -3.44 21.82 -7.18
C ARG A 205 -4.36 22.68 -8.03
N VAL A 206 -4.39 22.46 -9.35
CA VAL A 206 -5.27 23.19 -10.29
C VAL A 206 -6.75 22.97 -9.97
N LYS A 207 -7.15 21.76 -9.53
CA LYS A 207 -8.52 21.48 -9.09
C LYS A 207 -8.92 22.24 -7.82
N ASN A 208 -7.97 22.48 -6.91
CA ASN A 208 -8.19 23.31 -5.73
C ASN A 208 -8.22 24.80 -6.09
N GLU A 209 -7.29 25.29 -6.91
CA GLU A 209 -7.30 26.66 -7.45
C GLU A 209 -8.61 26.99 -8.19
N LEU A 210 -9.12 26.04 -8.99
CA LEU A 210 -10.42 26.16 -9.66
C LEU A 210 -11.59 26.23 -8.67
N LYS A 211 -11.53 25.46 -7.57
CA LYS A 211 -12.58 25.48 -6.54
C LYS A 211 -12.57 26.75 -5.70
N GLU A 212 -11.39 27.29 -5.39
CA GLU A 212 -11.23 28.57 -4.70
C GLU A 212 -11.68 29.73 -5.60
N THR A 213 -11.28 29.75 -6.87
CA THR A 213 -11.73 30.76 -7.82
C THR A 213 -13.23 30.68 -8.10
N GLN A 214 -13.84 29.48 -8.17
CA GLN A 214 -15.29 29.33 -8.20
C GLN A 214 -15.94 29.92 -6.94
N SER A 215 -15.46 29.58 -5.73
CA SER A 215 -16.01 30.12 -4.49
C SER A 215 -15.85 31.65 -4.37
N CYS A 216 -14.80 32.23 -4.97
CA CYS A 216 -14.65 33.68 -5.09
C CYS A 216 -15.58 34.29 -6.14
N LEU A 217 -15.87 33.58 -7.24
CA LEU A 217 -16.85 34.00 -8.25
C LEU A 217 -18.26 33.97 -7.68
N ASP A 218 -18.68 32.87 -7.03
CA ASP A 218 -19.98 32.74 -6.37
C ASP A 218 -20.19 33.87 -5.33
N GLY A 219 -19.14 34.19 -4.57
CA GLY A 219 -19.14 35.31 -3.63
C GLY A 219 -19.24 36.67 -4.32
N ALA A 220 -18.51 36.88 -5.42
CA ALA A 220 -18.58 38.10 -6.22
C ALA A 220 -19.97 38.29 -6.84
N GLU A 221 -20.55 37.25 -7.43
CA GLU A 221 -21.93 37.25 -7.97
C GLU A 221 -22.96 37.59 -6.89
N SER A 222 -22.81 37.04 -5.68
CA SER A 222 -23.66 37.43 -4.55
C SER A 222 -23.51 38.93 -4.21
N THR A 223 -22.30 39.49 -4.22
CA THR A 223 -22.10 40.92 -3.97
C THR A 223 -22.60 41.81 -5.11
N VAL A 224 -22.52 41.35 -6.38
CA VAL A 224 -23.10 42.05 -7.53
C VAL A 224 -24.62 42.09 -7.38
N LYS A 225 -25.27 40.95 -7.09
CA LYS A 225 -26.71 40.87 -6.86
C LYS A 225 -27.18 41.75 -5.69
N ASP A 226 -26.40 41.79 -4.61
CA ASP A 226 -26.63 42.68 -3.47
C ASP A 226 -26.45 44.17 -3.80
N LEU A 227 -25.68 44.51 -4.83
CA LEU A 227 -25.52 45.88 -5.34
C LEU A 227 -26.60 46.23 -6.38
N GLU A 228 -27.02 45.28 -7.20
CA GLU A 228 -28.15 45.41 -8.13
C GLU A 228 -29.45 45.68 -7.37
N ASN A 229 -29.75 44.89 -6.33
CA ASN A 229 -30.91 45.12 -5.45
C ASN A 229 -30.86 46.52 -4.82
N LYS A 230 -29.71 46.94 -4.27
CA LYS A 230 -29.54 48.29 -3.71
C LYS A 230 -29.67 49.39 -4.78
N MET A 231 -29.32 49.10 -6.03
CA MET A 231 -29.50 50.04 -7.14
C MET A 231 -30.96 50.15 -7.58
N THR A 232 -31.74 49.06 -7.55
CA THR A 232 -33.19 49.14 -7.76
C THR A 232 -33.87 49.91 -6.63
N ASP A 233 -33.52 49.64 -5.37
CA ASP A 233 -34.05 50.37 -4.20
C ASP A 233 -33.76 51.88 -4.32
N LEU A 234 -32.50 52.25 -4.59
CA LEU A 234 -32.09 53.65 -4.76
C LEU A 234 -32.68 54.31 -6.01
N GLU A 235 -32.98 53.54 -7.07
CA GLU A 235 -33.74 54.07 -8.20
C GLU A 235 -35.20 54.35 -7.85
N GLU A 236 -35.85 53.51 -7.05
CA GLU A 236 -37.22 53.72 -6.57
C GLU A 236 -37.31 54.90 -5.62
N ASP A 237 -36.39 55.02 -4.66
CA ASP A 237 -36.23 56.22 -3.83
C ASP A 237 -36.01 57.48 -4.70
N ARG A 238 -35.14 57.41 -5.72
CA ARG A 238 -34.94 58.56 -6.63
C ARG A 238 -36.21 58.89 -7.42
N LYS A 239 -36.96 57.89 -7.90
CA LYS A 239 -38.26 58.10 -8.59
C LYS A 239 -39.28 58.75 -7.64
N HIS A 240 -39.36 58.31 -6.38
CA HIS A 240 -40.23 58.89 -5.36
C HIS A 240 -39.85 60.35 -5.03
N VAL A 241 -38.57 60.62 -4.75
CA VAL A 241 -38.07 61.97 -4.45
C VAL A 241 -38.26 62.91 -5.65
N THR A 242 -38.08 62.43 -6.88
CA THR A 242 -38.34 63.23 -8.09
C THR A 242 -39.82 63.57 -8.20
N LEU A 243 -40.73 62.59 -8.05
CA LEU A 243 -42.18 62.82 -8.06
C LEU A 243 -42.65 63.75 -6.93
N GLN A 244 -42.00 63.71 -5.77
CA GLN A 244 -42.26 64.64 -4.67
C GLN A 244 -41.76 66.06 -4.97
N SER A 245 -40.57 66.19 -5.59
CA SER A 245 -40.04 67.46 -6.08
C SER A 245 -40.97 68.07 -7.12
N ASP A 246 -41.43 67.30 -8.11
CA ASP A 246 -42.32 67.76 -9.17
C ASP A 246 -43.63 68.31 -8.59
N LYS A 247 -44.27 67.58 -7.66
CA LYS A 247 -45.45 68.05 -6.91
C LYS A 247 -45.17 69.38 -6.21
N LEU A 248 -44.07 69.48 -5.46
CA LEU A 248 -43.69 70.72 -4.77
C LEU A 248 -43.42 71.87 -5.75
N THR A 249 -42.85 71.63 -6.92
CA THR A 249 -42.67 72.69 -7.93
C THR A 249 -44.00 73.16 -8.53
N GLU A 250 -44.96 72.27 -8.74
CA GLU A 250 -46.29 72.63 -9.23
C GLU A 250 -47.12 73.35 -8.15
N GLU A 251 -47.08 72.92 -6.89
CA GLU A 251 -47.65 73.63 -5.75
C GLU A 251 -47.06 75.05 -5.63
N ASN A 252 -45.73 75.19 -5.70
CA ASN A 252 -45.07 76.50 -5.70
C ASN A 252 -45.45 77.34 -6.93
N ARG A 253 -45.69 76.72 -8.10
CA ARG A 253 -46.16 77.41 -9.32
C ARG A 253 -47.59 77.93 -9.14
N ILE A 254 -48.47 77.15 -8.52
CA ILE A 254 -49.85 77.54 -8.19
C ILE A 254 -49.86 78.67 -7.15
N LEU A 255 -49.11 78.53 -6.06
CA LEU A 255 -48.96 79.56 -5.03
C LEU A 255 -48.38 80.86 -5.62
N SER A 256 -47.37 80.78 -6.49
CA SER A 256 -46.80 81.96 -7.17
C SER A 256 -47.82 82.69 -8.06
N LYS A 257 -48.70 81.95 -8.75
CA LYS A 257 -49.82 82.54 -9.51
C LYS A 257 -50.84 83.21 -8.59
N MET A 258 -51.20 82.55 -7.48
CA MET A 258 -52.16 83.09 -6.51
C MET A 258 -51.63 84.36 -5.83
N ILE A 259 -50.35 84.37 -5.43
CA ILE A 259 -49.66 85.56 -4.92
C ILE A 259 -49.62 86.68 -5.98
N SER A 260 -49.38 86.36 -7.25
CA SER A 260 -49.45 87.35 -8.34
C SER A 260 -50.85 87.93 -8.54
N SER A 261 -51.90 87.12 -8.35
CA SER A 261 -53.30 87.58 -8.40
C SER A 261 -53.62 88.51 -7.23
N LEU A 262 -53.39 88.05 -6.00
CA LEU A 262 -53.62 88.80 -4.77
C LEU A 262 -52.80 90.10 -4.71
N SER A 263 -51.59 90.12 -5.28
CA SER A 263 -50.78 91.34 -5.37
C SER A 263 -51.36 92.37 -6.33
N LYS A 264 -51.96 91.95 -7.46
CA LYS A 264 -52.67 92.84 -8.39
C LYS A 264 -53.97 93.37 -7.79
N GLU A 265 -54.69 92.53 -7.08
CA GLU A 265 -55.92 92.88 -6.37
C GLU A 265 -55.65 93.87 -5.23
N LYS A 266 -54.60 93.61 -4.43
CA LYS A 266 -54.12 94.54 -3.41
C LYS A 266 -53.74 95.91 -3.98
N GLU A 267 -53.05 95.96 -5.12
CA GLU A 267 -52.68 97.24 -5.71
C GLU A 267 -53.90 98.01 -6.25
N LYS A 268 -54.89 97.32 -6.85
CA LYS A 268 -56.19 97.94 -7.21
C LYS A 268 -56.94 98.49 -6.00
N LEU A 269 -57.06 97.71 -4.91
CA LEU A 269 -57.73 98.14 -3.68
C LEU A 269 -57.01 99.32 -3.03
N LYS A 270 -55.69 99.41 -3.20
CA LYS A 270 -54.89 100.57 -2.79
C LYS A 270 -55.13 101.78 -3.70
N GLU A 271 -55.14 101.63 -5.03
CA GLU A 271 -55.51 102.70 -5.97
C GLU A 271 -56.91 103.25 -5.68
N GLU A 272 -57.87 102.38 -5.36
CA GLU A 272 -59.23 102.75 -4.95
C GLU A 272 -59.25 103.44 -3.57
N SER A 273 -58.46 102.97 -2.60
CA SER A 273 -58.31 103.62 -1.29
C SER A 273 -57.67 105.01 -1.42
N ASP A 274 -56.66 105.18 -2.25
CA ASP A 274 -55.99 106.46 -2.49
C ASP A 274 -56.93 107.44 -3.21
N LEU A 275 -57.75 106.95 -4.15
CA LEU A 275 -58.82 107.73 -4.80
C LEU A 275 -59.91 108.15 -3.80
N ASN A 276 -60.39 107.23 -2.97
CA ASN A 276 -61.40 107.50 -1.95
C ASN A 276 -60.90 108.49 -0.89
N GLN A 277 -59.63 108.38 -0.47
CA GLN A 277 -59.00 109.35 0.43
C GLN A 277 -58.89 110.74 -0.23
N LYS A 278 -58.58 110.81 -1.53
CA LYS A 278 -58.57 112.08 -2.28
C LYS A 278 -59.97 112.70 -2.35
N VAL A 279 -61.00 111.91 -2.69
CA VAL A 279 -62.40 112.38 -2.71
C VAL A 279 -62.85 112.83 -1.32
N LEU A 280 -62.49 112.10 -0.26
CA LEU A 280 -62.77 112.49 1.13
C LEU A 280 -62.12 113.85 1.46
N ASN A 281 -60.85 114.05 1.12
CA ASN A 281 -60.15 115.33 1.33
C ASN A 281 -60.84 116.48 0.56
N GLU A 282 -61.26 116.26 -0.68
CA GLU A 282 -62.02 117.22 -1.47
C GLU A 282 -63.38 117.55 -0.84
N LYS A 283 -64.09 116.55 -0.29
CA LYS A 283 -65.36 116.75 0.44
C LYS A 283 -65.15 117.52 1.75
N CYS A 284 -64.11 117.22 2.53
CA CYS A 284 -63.76 117.94 3.75
C CYS A 284 -63.41 119.41 3.46
N ALA A 285 -62.68 119.69 2.38
CA ALA A 285 -62.42 121.06 1.95
C ALA A 285 -63.71 121.82 1.59
N VAL A 286 -64.64 121.18 0.85
CA VAL A 286 -65.94 121.77 0.54
C VAL A 286 -66.75 122.04 1.82
N LEU A 287 -66.79 121.08 2.75
CA LEU A 287 -67.48 121.24 4.05
C LEU A 287 -66.93 122.45 4.84
N SER A 288 -65.61 122.61 4.94
CA SER A 288 -64.98 123.78 5.58
C SER A 288 -65.49 125.10 4.98
N THR A 289 -65.56 125.21 3.64
CA THR A 289 -66.08 126.42 2.98
C THR A 289 -67.61 126.60 3.07
N VAL A 290 -68.35 125.60 3.57
CA VAL A 290 -69.78 125.69 3.88
C VAL A 290 -69.97 126.07 5.35
N GLU A 291 -69.13 125.57 6.25
CA GLU A 291 -69.09 125.95 7.67
C GLU A 291 -68.66 127.42 7.84
N GLU A 292 -67.65 127.88 7.11
CA GLU A 292 -67.26 129.31 7.04
C GLU A 292 -68.46 130.20 6.62
N LYS A 293 -69.14 129.84 5.52
CA LYS A 293 -70.32 130.59 5.04
C LYS A 293 -71.49 130.53 6.01
N LYS A 294 -71.68 129.41 6.72
CA LYS A 294 -72.69 129.30 7.78
C LYS A 294 -72.39 130.29 8.90
N ILE A 295 -71.14 130.33 9.37
CA ILE A 295 -70.70 131.25 10.43
C ILE A 295 -70.87 132.72 9.98
N ASP A 296 -70.52 133.06 8.74
CA ASP A 296 -70.75 134.40 8.17
C ASP A 296 -72.24 134.78 8.13
N ILE A 297 -73.12 133.84 7.76
CA ILE A 297 -74.58 134.06 7.74
C ILE A 297 -75.14 134.18 9.17
N GLU A 298 -74.66 133.38 10.13
CA GLU A 298 -75.03 133.47 11.55
C GLU A 298 -74.58 134.82 12.15
N ASN A 299 -73.39 135.31 11.81
CA ASN A 299 -72.89 136.63 12.22
C ASN A 299 -73.72 137.78 11.61
N GLN A 300 -74.09 137.67 10.33
CA GLN A 300 -74.98 138.63 9.66
C GLN A 300 -76.38 138.62 10.28
N TYR A 301 -76.92 137.45 10.59
CA TYR A 301 -78.21 137.29 11.25
C TYR A 301 -78.21 137.92 12.65
N GLN A 302 -77.21 137.62 13.49
CA GLN A 302 -77.06 138.23 14.82
C GLN A 302 -76.94 139.77 14.73
N THR A 303 -76.19 140.28 13.75
CA THR A 303 -76.06 141.72 13.51
C THR A 303 -77.41 142.34 13.11
N LEU A 304 -78.17 141.68 12.23
CA LEU A 304 -79.50 142.12 11.81
C LEU A 304 -80.51 142.05 12.95
N GLN A 305 -80.45 141.03 13.80
CA GLN A 305 -81.28 140.86 14.99
C GLN A 305 -80.99 141.97 16.02
N TYR A 306 -79.71 142.23 16.34
CA TYR A 306 -79.31 143.33 17.22
C TYR A 306 -79.78 144.70 16.70
N ASN A 307 -79.67 144.93 15.39
CA ASN A 307 -80.20 146.14 14.75
C ASN A 307 -81.74 146.20 14.86
N TYR A 308 -82.44 145.08 14.60
CA TYR A 308 -83.90 144.99 14.74
C TYR A 308 -84.35 145.29 16.17
N ASP A 309 -83.76 144.67 17.19
CA ASP A 309 -84.12 144.91 18.60
C ASP A 309 -83.72 146.32 19.05
N THR A 310 -82.63 146.89 18.52
CA THR A 310 -82.27 148.31 18.72
C THR A 310 -83.28 149.26 18.07
N HIS A 311 -83.82 148.93 16.90
CA HIS A 311 -84.87 149.73 16.26
C HIS A 311 -86.22 149.56 16.94
N LYS A 312 -86.58 148.34 17.34
CA LYS A 312 -87.78 147.99 18.11
C LYS A 312 -87.82 148.71 19.45
N THR A 313 -86.73 148.69 20.22
CA THR A 313 -86.66 149.42 21.51
C THR A 313 -86.72 150.94 21.33
N LYS A 314 -86.13 151.51 20.26
CA LYS A 314 -86.31 152.93 19.91
C LYS A 314 -87.75 153.27 19.53
N THR A 315 -88.39 152.43 18.72
CA THR A 315 -89.80 152.60 18.32
C THR A 315 -90.74 152.44 19.50
N ASN A 316 -90.52 151.46 20.39
CA ASN A 316 -91.29 151.29 21.61
C ASN A 316 -91.18 152.52 22.52
N LYS A 317 -89.98 153.09 22.73
CA LYS A 317 -89.84 154.34 23.49
C LYS A 317 -90.58 155.52 22.86
N LEU A 318 -90.53 155.65 21.53
CA LEU A 318 -91.28 156.68 20.81
C LEU A 318 -92.81 156.42 20.82
N ILE A 319 -93.24 155.18 21.07
CA ILE A 319 -94.64 154.82 21.34
C ILE A 319 -94.98 155.15 22.80
N GLU A 320 -94.16 154.79 23.78
CA GLU A 320 -94.32 155.13 25.21
C GLU A 320 -94.42 156.65 25.41
N GLU A 321 -93.51 157.44 24.82
CA GLU A 321 -93.56 158.92 24.81
C GLU A 321 -94.85 159.47 24.17
N LYS A 322 -95.37 158.80 23.13
CA LYS A 322 -96.63 159.17 22.49
C LYS A 322 -97.84 158.72 23.29
N ASP A 323 -97.79 157.58 23.95
CA ASP A 323 -98.85 157.04 24.78
C ASP A 323 -98.97 157.84 26.08
N GLU A 324 -97.88 158.34 26.66
CA GLU A 324 -97.92 159.35 27.72
C GLU A 324 -98.62 160.65 27.25
N HIS A 325 -98.29 161.14 26.05
CA HIS A 325 -98.99 162.30 25.47
C HIS A 325 -100.45 162.01 25.11
N ILE A 326 -100.76 160.81 24.62
CA ILE A 326 -102.12 160.36 24.33
C ILE A 326 -102.90 160.18 25.63
N GLU A 327 -102.30 159.75 26.74
CA GLU A 327 -102.97 159.61 28.03
C GLU A 327 -103.19 160.98 28.68
N GLN A 328 -102.24 161.93 28.57
CA GLN A 328 -102.46 163.34 28.91
C GLN A 328 -103.62 163.94 28.08
N LEU A 329 -103.73 163.59 26.80
CA LEU A 329 -104.83 163.99 25.93
C LEU A 329 -106.13 163.23 26.24
N LYS A 330 -106.08 161.97 26.70
CA LYS A 330 -107.24 161.17 27.11
C LYS A 330 -107.77 161.58 28.46
N GLU A 331 -106.96 161.96 29.45
CA GLU A 331 -107.46 162.62 30.67
C GLU A 331 -108.15 163.94 30.29
N ARG A 332 -107.53 164.71 29.39
CA ARG A 332 -108.10 165.96 28.89
C ARG A 332 -109.41 165.74 28.14
N ILE A 333 -109.50 164.69 27.32
CA ILE A 333 -110.71 164.28 26.59
C ILE A 333 -111.72 163.66 27.56
N HIS A 334 -111.34 162.86 28.55
CA HIS A 334 -112.24 162.27 29.54
C HIS A 334 -112.91 163.34 30.41
N VAL A 335 -112.20 164.43 30.75
CA VAL A 335 -112.78 165.62 31.40
C VAL A 335 -113.74 166.40 30.47
N LEU A 336 -113.64 166.22 29.15
CA LEU A 336 -114.61 166.73 28.16
C LEU A 336 -115.74 165.71 27.88
N GLU A 337 -115.47 164.41 27.99
CA GLU A 337 -116.43 163.32 27.77
C GLU A 337 -117.32 163.10 28.99
N GLN A 338 -116.86 163.30 30.22
CA GLN A 338 -117.74 163.45 31.38
C GLN A 338 -118.71 164.64 31.24
N ARG A 339 -118.40 165.62 30.36
CA ARG A 339 -119.34 166.70 29.97
C ARG A 339 -120.19 166.36 28.74
N PHE A 340 -119.86 165.31 27.99
CA PHE A 340 -120.49 164.96 26.71
C PHE A 340 -121.34 163.68 26.76
N GLN A 341 -120.99 162.71 27.61
CA GLN A 341 -121.71 161.45 27.85
C GLN A 341 -123.09 161.62 28.51
N GLY A 342 -123.64 162.83 28.50
CA GLY A 342 -125.03 163.11 28.83
C GLY A 342 -126.04 162.60 27.79
N GLN A 343 -125.62 161.99 26.66
CA GLN A 343 -126.52 161.52 25.59
C GLN A 343 -125.99 160.33 24.74
N GLY A 344 -126.73 159.20 24.77
CA GLY A 344 -127.08 158.38 23.58
C GLY A 344 -126.03 157.45 22.93
N LEU A 345 -126.23 156.13 23.04
CA LEU A 345 -125.52 155.07 22.28
C LEU A 345 -126.14 154.80 20.89
N SER A 346 -125.41 154.13 19.99
CA SER A 346 -125.90 153.74 18.65
C SER A 346 -125.16 152.57 17.99
N GLY A 347 -125.92 151.64 17.39
CA GLY A 347 -125.57 150.99 16.11
C GLY A 347 -124.33 150.07 16.05
N ASP A 348 -123.15 150.67 15.85
CA ASP A 348 -121.96 150.02 15.29
C ASP A 348 -121.37 148.91 16.18
N ASP A 349 -121.53 149.03 17.51
CA ASP A 349 -121.05 148.05 18.51
C ASP A 349 -121.46 146.60 18.17
N ARG A 350 -122.64 146.44 17.55
CA ARG A 350 -123.20 145.13 17.18
C ARG A 350 -122.60 144.54 15.90
N VAL A 351 -122.04 145.35 15.01
CA VAL A 351 -121.36 144.87 13.79
C VAL A 351 -119.99 144.33 14.17
N SER A 352 -119.22 145.10 14.93
CA SER A 352 -117.86 144.73 15.39
C SER A 352 -117.82 143.38 16.12
N ALA A 353 -118.85 143.08 16.94
CA ALA A 353 -118.97 141.79 17.60
C ALA A 353 -119.04 140.59 16.63
N LEU A 354 -119.79 140.71 15.53
CA LEU A 354 -119.94 139.63 14.53
C LEU A 354 -118.67 139.45 13.69
N GLU A 355 -117.93 140.53 13.43
CA GLU A 355 -116.63 140.45 12.77
C GLU A 355 -115.60 139.72 13.64
N SER A 356 -115.59 139.96 14.95
CA SER A 356 -114.72 139.21 15.87
C SER A 356 -115.04 137.72 15.95
N GLU A 357 -116.30 137.32 15.73
CA GLU A 357 -116.70 135.91 15.66
C GLU A 357 -116.23 135.25 14.36
N ARG A 358 -116.35 135.95 13.21
CA ARG A 358 -115.76 135.52 11.92
C ARG A 358 -114.26 135.25 12.08
N ASP A 359 -113.51 136.22 12.60
CA ASP A 359 -112.04 136.13 12.67
C ASP A 359 -111.59 134.99 13.62
N CYS A 360 -112.35 134.74 14.69
CA CYS A 360 -112.15 133.60 15.59
C CYS A 360 -112.39 132.25 14.91
N LEU A 361 -113.37 132.16 13.99
CA LEU A 361 -113.66 130.95 13.22
C LEU A 361 -112.65 130.73 12.08
N GLU A 362 -112.22 131.80 11.40
CA GLU A 362 -111.16 131.73 10.38
C GLU A 362 -109.83 131.28 10.99
N LYS A 363 -109.45 131.79 12.18
CA LYS A 363 -108.26 131.31 12.90
C LYS A 363 -108.31 129.82 13.21
N LYS A 364 -109.46 129.31 13.67
CA LYS A 364 -109.65 127.87 13.94
C LYS A 364 -109.58 127.02 12.67
N LEU A 365 -110.04 127.54 11.54
CA LEU A 365 -109.90 126.86 10.25
C LEU A 365 -108.43 126.72 9.84
N GLU A 366 -107.61 127.74 10.10
CA GLU A 366 -106.18 127.70 9.80
C GLU A 366 -105.40 126.80 10.78
N GLU A 367 -105.72 126.84 12.09
CA GLU A 367 -105.17 125.89 13.08
C GLU A 367 -105.46 124.43 12.69
N CYS A 368 -106.67 124.14 12.17
CA CYS A 368 -107.00 122.81 11.65
C CYS A 368 -106.22 122.43 10.38
N ARG A 369 -105.88 123.40 9.52
CA ARG A 369 -105.05 123.20 8.31
C ARG A 369 -103.59 122.93 8.68
N GLU A 370 -103.05 123.68 9.64
CA GLU A 370 -101.68 123.51 10.14
C GLU A 370 -101.50 122.13 10.77
N GLN A 371 -102.40 121.71 11.66
CA GLN A 371 -102.41 120.35 12.24
C GLN A 371 -102.52 119.26 11.17
N LEU A 372 -103.38 119.44 10.15
CA LEU A 372 -103.50 118.48 9.06
C LEU A 372 -102.22 118.45 8.19
N SER A 373 -101.50 119.56 8.07
CA SER A 373 -100.21 119.65 7.39
C SER A 373 -99.09 118.94 8.17
N GLU A 374 -99.02 119.13 9.49
CA GLU A 374 -98.08 118.44 10.39
C GLU A 374 -98.32 116.93 10.40
N ILE A 375 -99.58 116.50 10.51
CA ILE A 375 -99.98 115.09 10.37
C ILE A 375 -99.56 114.58 8.98
N LYS A 376 -99.82 115.32 7.90
CA LYS A 376 -99.40 114.90 6.56
C LYS A 376 -97.88 114.77 6.44
N SER A 377 -97.09 115.68 7.01
CA SER A 377 -95.63 115.59 7.04
C SER A 377 -95.18 114.32 7.77
N THR A 378 -95.60 114.14 9.02
CA THR A 378 -95.19 113.00 9.85
C THR A 378 -95.59 111.64 9.26
N TRP A 379 -96.71 111.56 8.53
CA TRP A 379 -97.06 110.36 7.75
C TRP A 379 -96.21 110.21 6.48
N SER A 380 -95.85 111.28 5.78
CA SER A 380 -94.88 111.24 4.67
C SER A 380 -93.48 110.81 5.14
N ASP A 381 -92.97 111.37 6.23
CA ASP A 381 -91.68 111.01 6.84
C ASP A 381 -91.65 109.51 7.21
N LYS A 382 -92.76 109.01 7.77
CA LYS A 382 -92.94 107.59 8.10
C LYS A 382 -93.05 106.69 6.85
N ILE A 383 -93.66 107.17 5.76
CA ILE A 383 -93.70 106.45 4.49
C ILE A 383 -92.28 106.35 3.92
N SER A 384 -91.55 107.47 3.82
CA SER A 384 -90.18 107.46 3.31
C SER A 384 -89.24 106.59 4.16
N HIS A 385 -89.39 106.57 5.48
CA HIS A 385 -88.61 105.65 6.32
C HIS A 385 -88.97 104.17 6.10
N LEU A 386 -90.23 103.84 5.79
CA LEU A 386 -90.61 102.48 5.40
C LEU A 386 -90.10 102.12 4.00
N GLU A 387 -90.07 103.08 3.07
CA GLU A 387 -89.48 102.92 1.73
C GLU A 387 -87.96 102.71 1.80
N GLU A 388 -87.26 103.43 2.68
CA GLU A 388 -85.84 103.20 3.01
C GLU A 388 -85.62 101.79 3.60
N GLN A 389 -86.44 101.36 4.57
CA GLN A 389 -86.35 100.02 5.15
C GLN A 389 -86.59 98.92 4.10
N ILE A 390 -87.59 99.09 3.22
CA ILE A 390 -87.85 98.17 2.11
C ILE A 390 -86.68 98.15 1.12
N SER A 391 -86.10 99.32 0.80
CA SER A 391 -84.92 99.43 -0.06
C SER A 391 -83.72 98.69 0.54
N HIS A 392 -83.43 98.89 1.84
CA HIS A 392 -82.35 98.22 2.55
C HIS A 392 -82.56 96.70 2.66
N LEU A 393 -83.78 96.24 2.97
CA LEU A 393 -84.11 94.81 3.02
C LEU A 393 -84.00 94.14 1.64
N ASN A 394 -84.42 94.82 0.56
CA ASN A 394 -84.27 94.31 -0.80
C ASN A 394 -82.80 94.27 -1.23
N ALA A 395 -82.02 95.31 -0.91
CA ALA A 395 -80.58 95.34 -1.19
C ALA A 395 -79.85 94.20 -0.45
N LYS A 396 -80.15 94.00 0.84
CA LYS A 396 -79.61 92.89 1.61
C LYS A 396 -80.05 91.53 1.07
N MET A 397 -81.31 91.36 0.65
CA MET A 397 -81.78 90.10 0.08
C MET A 397 -81.05 89.72 -1.21
N VAL A 398 -80.64 90.72 -2.02
CA VAL A 398 -79.77 90.52 -3.18
C VAL A 398 -78.35 90.15 -2.73
N GLU A 399 -77.78 90.84 -1.73
CA GLU A 399 -76.43 90.56 -1.21
C GLU A 399 -76.32 89.14 -0.59
N ASP A 400 -77.27 88.76 0.27
CA ASP A 400 -77.38 87.40 0.85
C ASP A 400 -77.54 86.33 -0.25
N SER A 401 -78.27 86.63 -1.35
CA SER A 401 -78.45 85.73 -2.50
C SER A 401 -77.21 85.62 -3.38
N ASP A 402 -76.46 86.71 -3.55
CA ASP A 402 -75.19 86.75 -4.29
C ASP A 402 -74.10 85.99 -3.52
N GLU A 403 -74.04 86.13 -2.19
CA GLU A 403 -73.11 85.37 -1.34
C GLU A 403 -73.45 83.87 -1.37
N LEU A 404 -74.73 83.49 -1.27
CA LEU A 404 -75.15 82.10 -1.41
C LEU A 404 -74.75 81.53 -2.77
N SER A 405 -75.03 82.23 -3.87
CA SER A 405 -74.68 81.76 -5.23
C SER A 405 -73.17 81.59 -5.42
N ARG A 406 -72.36 82.51 -4.89
CA ARG A 406 -70.88 82.39 -4.89
C ARG A 406 -70.41 81.22 -4.03
N SER A 407 -71.04 80.97 -2.88
CA SER A 407 -70.75 79.83 -2.01
C SER A 407 -71.08 78.49 -2.69
N GLU A 408 -72.24 78.40 -3.35
CA GLU A 408 -72.64 77.22 -4.14
C GLU A 408 -71.70 76.99 -5.33
N GLN A 409 -71.34 78.03 -6.08
CA GLN A 409 -70.39 77.92 -7.20
C GLN A 409 -68.99 77.48 -6.73
N ASN A 410 -68.52 77.97 -5.58
CA ASN A 410 -67.25 77.52 -4.98
C ASN A 410 -67.32 76.05 -4.53
N ALA A 411 -68.42 75.64 -3.89
CA ALA A 411 -68.65 74.25 -3.50
C ALA A 411 -68.68 73.32 -4.72
N GLU A 412 -69.41 73.70 -5.79
CA GLU A 412 -69.44 73.00 -7.07
C GLU A 412 -68.04 72.89 -7.71
N SER A 413 -67.30 74.00 -7.77
CA SER A 413 -65.94 74.02 -8.33
C SER A 413 -64.98 73.09 -7.58
N THR A 414 -65.08 73.00 -6.24
CA THR A 414 -64.30 72.02 -5.47
C THR A 414 -64.78 70.59 -5.69
N ARG A 415 -66.09 70.36 -5.81
CA ARG A 415 -66.70 69.05 -6.14
C ARG A 415 -66.22 68.53 -7.49
N GLU A 416 -66.21 69.36 -8.53
CA GLU A 416 -65.68 69.03 -9.85
C GLU A 416 -64.18 68.73 -9.81
N SER A 417 -63.40 69.51 -9.04
CA SER A 417 -61.97 69.26 -8.86
C SER A 417 -61.69 67.90 -8.20
N TYR A 418 -62.41 67.56 -7.12
CA TYR A 418 -62.31 66.24 -6.49
C TYR A 418 -62.81 65.12 -7.41
N GLN A 419 -63.87 65.35 -8.18
CA GLN A 419 -64.37 64.37 -9.15
C GLN A 419 -63.36 64.11 -10.29
N SER A 420 -62.67 65.15 -10.78
CA SER A 420 -61.59 65.01 -11.75
C SER A 420 -60.35 64.31 -11.18
N GLN A 421 -60.03 64.55 -9.91
CA GLN A 421 -58.97 63.81 -9.22
C GLN A 421 -59.32 62.33 -9.04
N LEU A 422 -60.58 62.02 -8.68
CA LEU A 422 -61.07 60.65 -8.56
C LEU A 422 -61.02 59.91 -9.90
N THR A 423 -61.50 60.50 -11.00
CA THR A 423 -61.42 59.83 -12.32
C THR A 423 -59.98 59.66 -12.80
N GLN A 424 -59.09 60.65 -12.56
CA GLN A 424 -57.66 60.49 -12.85
C GLN A 424 -56.99 59.39 -12.02
N LEU A 425 -57.43 59.17 -10.78
CA LEU A 425 -56.93 58.09 -9.93
C LEU A 425 -57.50 56.73 -10.37
N GLN A 426 -58.77 56.67 -10.78
CA GLN A 426 -59.40 55.47 -11.34
C GLN A 426 -58.68 55.02 -12.62
N THR A 427 -58.50 55.90 -13.61
CA THR A 427 -57.78 55.55 -14.84
C THR A 427 -56.32 55.15 -14.57
N LYS A 428 -55.64 55.77 -13.59
CA LYS A 428 -54.27 55.36 -13.19
C LYS A 428 -54.24 54.00 -12.49
N LEU A 429 -55.32 53.60 -11.80
CA LEU A 429 -55.47 52.28 -11.20
C LEU A 429 -55.71 51.23 -12.30
N GLU A 430 -56.66 51.49 -13.20
CA GLU A 430 -56.94 50.64 -14.37
C GLU A 430 -55.68 50.43 -15.24
N ASP A 431 -54.92 51.51 -15.50
CA ASP A 431 -53.62 51.49 -16.17
C ASP A 431 -52.58 50.63 -15.47
N ALA A 432 -52.61 50.54 -14.13
CA ALA A 432 -51.66 49.78 -13.33
C ALA A 432 -52.09 48.31 -13.22
N GLU A 433 -53.39 48.04 -13.10
CA GLU A 433 -53.98 46.70 -13.10
C GLU A 433 -53.72 46.00 -14.45
N HIS A 434 -53.96 46.68 -15.59
CA HIS A 434 -53.64 46.14 -16.91
C HIS A 434 -52.14 45.82 -17.07
N LYS A 435 -51.25 46.69 -16.58
CA LYS A 435 -49.79 46.45 -16.62
C LYS A 435 -49.38 45.29 -15.69
N CYS A 436 -50.09 45.07 -14.59
CA CYS A 436 -49.89 43.93 -13.71
C CYS A 436 -50.34 42.62 -14.40
N GLU A 437 -51.50 42.64 -15.08
CA GLU A 437 -52.01 41.50 -15.84
C GLU A 437 -51.10 41.14 -17.02
N GLU A 438 -50.63 42.12 -17.80
CA GLU A 438 -49.68 41.90 -18.90
C GLU A 438 -48.35 41.30 -18.40
N ASN A 439 -47.80 41.81 -17.29
CA ASN A 439 -46.59 41.26 -16.66
C ASN A 439 -46.80 39.83 -16.13
N LEU A 440 -47.94 39.55 -15.51
CA LEU A 440 -48.32 38.20 -15.07
C LEU A 440 -48.44 37.24 -16.26
N ASP A 441 -49.01 37.69 -17.38
CA ASP A 441 -49.17 36.87 -18.58
C ASP A 441 -47.84 36.66 -19.33
N LEU A 442 -46.90 37.61 -19.26
CA LEU A 442 -45.52 37.43 -19.69
C LEU A 442 -44.74 36.45 -18.79
N LEU A 443 -44.92 36.53 -17.47
CA LEU A 443 -44.32 35.60 -16.50
C LEU A 443 -44.83 34.18 -16.73
N ASN A 444 -46.15 33.99 -16.89
CA ASN A 444 -46.78 32.72 -17.24
C ASN A 444 -46.24 32.12 -18.56
N LYS A 445 -45.91 32.96 -19.55
CA LYS A 445 -45.30 32.52 -20.82
C LYS A 445 -43.84 32.09 -20.62
N LYS A 446 -43.09 32.77 -19.74
CA LYS A 446 -41.70 32.43 -19.40
C LYS A 446 -41.59 31.17 -18.54
N GLU A 447 -42.46 30.99 -17.56
CA GLU A 447 -42.54 29.77 -16.76
C GLU A 447 -42.84 28.55 -17.66
N LYS A 448 -43.81 28.66 -18.57
CA LYS A 448 -44.10 27.64 -19.60
C LYS A 448 -43.00 27.45 -20.65
N GLN A 449 -42.01 28.34 -20.75
CA GLN A 449 -40.79 28.14 -21.53
C GLN A 449 -39.79 27.33 -20.71
N PHE A 450 -39.48 27.77 -19.48
CA PHE A 450 -38.54 27.07 -18.59
C PHE A 450 -38.98 25.65 -18.24
N GLU A 451 -40.27 25.39 -18.05
CA GLU A 451 -40.78 24.03 -17.79
C GLU A 451 -40.51 23.08 -18.99
N LYS A 452 -40.58 23.58 -20.23
CA LYS A 452 -40.26 22.80 -21.44
C LYS A 452 -38.76 22.56 -21.58
N GLU A 453 -37.96 23.59 -21.32
CA GLU A 453 -36.49 23.51 -21.36
C GLU A 453 -35.99 22.52 -20.31
N LYS A 454 -36.46 22.64 -19.06
CA LYS A 454 -36.26 21.68 -17.98
C LYS A 454 -36.67 20.26 -18.38
N HIS A 455 -37.89 20.07 -18.91
CA HIS A 455 -38.34 18.74 -19.31
C HIS A 455 -37.47 18.14 -20.43
N SER A 456 -36.99 18.96 -21.38
CA SER A 456 -36.06 18.50 -22.42
C SER A 456 -34.68 18.10 -21.87
N LEU A 457 -34.18 18.82 -20.85
CA LEU A 457 -32.95 18.48 -20.16
C LEU A 457 -33.11 17.21 -19.31
N GLU A 458 -34.27 17.05 -18.64
CA GLU A 458 -34.61 15.81 -17.91
C GLU A 458 -34.69 14.61 -18.87
N THR A 459 -35.25 14.73 -20.08
CA THR A 459 -35.31 13.61 -21.02
C THR A 459 -33.95 13.24 -21.60
N GLU A 460 -33.09 14.20 -21.96
CA GLU A 460 -31.73 13.88 -22.41
C GLU A 460 -30.85 13.35 -21.26
N LEU A 461 -30.99 13.87 -20.03
CA LEU A 461 -30.29 13.33 -18.85
C LEU A 461 -30.67 11.87 -18.57
N ASN A 462 -31.95 11.53 -18.66
CA ASN A 462 -32.43 10.16 -18.51
C ASN A 462 -31.92 9.24 -19.64
N LYS A 463 -31.83 9.76 -20.87
CA LYS A 463 -31.24 9.04 -22.01
C LYS A 463 -29.75 8.79 -21.82
N GLN A 464 -28.97 9.81 -21.44
CA GLN A 464 -27.55 9.67 -21.08
C GLN A 464 -27.34 8.67 -19.93
N HIS A 465 -28.22 8.68 -18.92
CA HIS A 465 -28.19 7.67 -17.84
C HIS A 465 -28.45 6.25 -18.37
N PHE A 466 -29.38 6.07 -19.31
CA PHE A 466 -29.66 4.75 -19.88
C PHE A 466 -28.52 4.24 -20.78
N GLU A 467 -27.97 5.11 -21.63
CA GLU A 467 -26.77 4.83 -22.46
C GLU A 467 -25.57 4.45 -21.57
N LYS A 468 -25.34 5.17 -20.47
CA LYS A 468 -24.33 4.83 -19.47
C LYS A 468 -24.59 3.49 -18.78
N MET A 469 -25.82 3.22 -18.36
CA MET A 469 -26.17 1.99 -17.65
C MET A 469 -26.01 0.74 -18.54
N ASP A 470 -26.32 0.85 -19.83
CA ASP A 470 -26.08 -0.23 -20.80
C ASP A 470 -24.57 -0.47 -20.98
N LEU A 471 -23.76 0.60 -21.15
CA LEU A 471 -22.30 0.48 -21.21
C LEU A 471 -21.69 -0.12 -19.94
N GLU A 472 -22.16 0.26 -18.75
CA GLU A 472 -21.74 -0.35 -17.48
C GLU A 472 -22.12 -1.83 -17.42
N THR A 473 -23.32 -2.20 -17.90
CA THR A 473 -23.78 -3.60 -17.99
C THR A 473 -22.94 -4.43 -18.98
N GLN A 474 -22.61 -3.86 -20.15
CA GLN A 474 -21.71 -4.49 -21.12
C GLN A 474 -20.32 -4.70 -20.53
N LEU A 475 -19.74 -3.69 -19.87
CA LEU A 475 -18.43 -3.79 -19.22
C LEU A 475 -18.40 -4.85 -18.11
N VAL A 476 -19.41 -4.88 -17.23
CA VAL A 476 -19.54 -5.92 -16.19
C VAL A 476 -19.63 -7.31 -16.82
N SER A 477 -20.45 -7.50 -17.86
CA SER A 477 -20.55 -8.80 -18.55
C SER A 477 -19.21 -9.24 -19.16
N LYS A 478 -18.42 -8.29 -19.67
CA LYS A 478 -17.09 -8.55 -20.24
C LYS A 478 -16.05 -8.87 -19.16
N ILE A 479 -16.11 -8.20 -18.00
CA ILE A 479 -15.28 -8.51 -16.83
C ILE A 479 -15.57 -9.94 -16.36
N THR A 480 -16.83 -10.29 -16.08
CA THR A 480 -17.21 -11.65 -15.65
C THR A 480 -16.84 -12.72 -16.67
N SER A 481 -16.91 -12.41 -17.97
CA SER A 481 -16.43 -13.31 -19.03
C SER A 481 -14.91 -13.54 -18.99
N LEU A 482 -14.12 -12.48 -18.75
CA LEU A 482 -12.66 -12.57 -18.64
C LEU A 482 -12.21 -13.24 -17.34
N GLU A 483 -12.89 -12.98 -16.22
CA GLU A 483 -12.67 -13.65 -14.93
C GLU A 483 -12.91 -15.15 -15.03
N SER A 484 -14.00 -15.56 -15.71
CA SER A 484 -14.31 -16.98 -15.97
C SER A 484 -13.25 -17.66 -16.86
N GLN A 485 -12.76 -16.97 -17.90
CA GLN A 485 -11.65 -17.44 -18.72
C GLN A 485 -10.37 -17.61 -17.89
N LEU A 486 -9.98 -16.58 -17.12
CA LEU A 486 -8.78 -16.60 -16.27
C LEU A 486 -8.87 -17.70 -15.19
N MET A 487 -10.05 -17.92 -14.60
CA MET A 487 -10.26 -19.00 -13.63
C MET A 487 -10.14 -20.39 -14.25
N SER A 488 -10.67 -20.61 -15.46
CA SER A 488 -10.52 -21.90 -16.16
C SER A 488 -9.08 -22.17 -16.63
N GLU A 489 -8.37 -21.15 -17.11
CA GLU A 489 -6.94 -21.26 -17.46
C GLU A 489 -6.07 -21.50 -16.21
N LYS A 490 -6.38 -20.85 -15.08
CA LYS A 490 -5.73 -21.10 -13.80
C LYS A 490 -5.93 -22.55 -13.34
N GLN A 491 -7.16 -23.06 -13.39
CA GLN A 491 -7.46 -24.45 -13.05
C GLN A 491 -6.74 -25.45 -13.98
N ALA A 492 -6.63 -25.15 -15.27
CA ALA A 492 -5.87 -25.98 -16.21
C ALA A 492 -4.37 -26.03 -15.85
N LYS A 493 -3.74 -24.89 -15.55
CA LYS A 493 -2.34 -24.79 -15.11
C LYS A 493 -2.09 -25.44 -13.75
N GLU A 494 -3.04 -25.35 -12.84
CA GLU A 494 -2.98 -25.98 -11.52
C GLU A 494 -3.07 -27.52 -11.63
N HIS A 495 -3.91 -28.04 -12.54
CA HIS A 495 -3.98 -29.46 -12.89
C HIS A 495 -2.71 -29.96 -13.62
N GLU A 496 -2.16 -29.18 -14.55
CA GLU A 496 -0.90 -29.48 -15.24
C GLU A 496 0.28 -29.54 -14.25
N LYS A 497 0.38 -28.58 -13.33
CA LYS A 497 1.36 -28.60 -12.23
C LYS A 497 1.24 -29.87 -11.38
N LEU A 498 0.02 -30.27 -11.02
CA LEU A 498 -0.23 -31.46 -10.19
C LEU A 498 0.16 -32.76 -10.92
N LEU A 499 -0.06 -32.85 -12.24
CA LEU A 499 0.46 -33.94 -13.08
C LEU A 499 2.00 -33.97 -13.13
N LEU A 500 2.65 -32.80 -13.22
CA LEU A 500 4.11 -32.70 -13.21
C LEU A 500 4.70 -33.10 -11.84
N GLU A 501 4.09 -32.68 -10.74
CA GLU A 501 4.49 -33.10 -9.38
C GLU A 501 4.32 -34.61 -9.17
N GLN A 502 3.20 -35.20 -9.62
CA GLN A 502 3.04 -36.67 -9.64
C GLN A 502 4.11 -37.36 -10.51
N LYS A 503 4.54 -36.73 -11.61
CA LYS A 503 5.57 -37.31 -12.48
C LYS A 503 6.97 -37.23 -11.87
N ILE A 504 7.26 -36.15 -11.13
CA ILE A 504 8.49 -36.03 -10.32
C ILE A 504 8.51 -37.11 -9.23
N GLU A 505 7.43 -37.25 -8.45
CA GLU A 505 7.33 -38.26 -7.38
C GLU A 505 7.51 -39.71 -7.91
N GLN A 506 7.07 -39.99 -9.14
CA GLN A 506 7.35 -41.27 -9.81
C GLN A 506 8.83 -41.46 -10.17
N LEU A 507 9.51 -40.41 -10.62
CA LEU A 507 10.92 -40.45 -11.00
C LEU A 507 11.81 -40.55 -9.75
N GLU A 508 11.50 -39.81 -8.69
CA GLU A 508 12.17 -39.91 -7.37
C GLU A 508 12.04 -41.32 -6.80
N LYS A 509 10.86 -41.96 -6.92
CA LYS A 509 10.68 -43.37 -6.52
C LYS A 509 11.54 -44.31 -7.35
N GLN A 510 11.61 -44.12 -8.67
CA GLN A 510 12.49 -44.92 -9.54
C GLN A 510 13.97 -44.72 -9.22
N GLU A 511 14.40 -43.50 -8.92
CA GLU A 511 15.77 -43.17 -8.52
C GLU A 511 16.14 -43.86 -7.19
N ASN A 512 15.29 -43.76 -6.17
CA ASN A 512 15.48 -44.49 -4.90
C ASN A 512 15.52 -46.02 -5.12
N ASP A 513 14.66 -46.54 -5.99
CA ASP A 513 14.64 -47.95 -6.39
C ASP A 513 15.96 -48.39 -7.05
N TYR A 514 16.64 -47.51 -7.81
CA TYR A 514 17.96 -47.80 -8.37
C TYR A 514 19.08 -47.62 -7.34
N LEU A 515 18.97 -46.63 -6.45
CA LEU A 515 19.92 -46.38 -5.37
C LEU A 515 20.00 -47.57 -4.40
N GLU A 516 18.84 -48.12 -4.01
CA GLU A 516 18.76 -49.29 -3.13
C GLU A 516 19.32 -50.56 -3.80
N LYS A 517 19.13 -50.70 -5.12
CA LYS A 517 19.75 -51.78 -5.91
C LYS A 517 21.27 -51.62 -6.01
N ALA A 518 21.77 -50.39 -6.17
CA ALA A 518 23.20 -50.09 -6.18
C ALA A 518 23.85 -50.44 -4.82
N ALA A 519 23.26 -50.01 -3.70
CA ALA A 519 23.75 -50.33 -2.36
C ALA A 519 23.78 -51.85 -2.10
N LYS A 520 22.77 -52.60 -2.57
CA LYS A 520 22.73 -54.07 -2.47
C LYS A 520 23.82 -54.77 -3.31
N LEU A 521 24.18 -54.19 -4.46
CA LEU A 521 25.31 -54.69 -5.28
C LEU A 521 26.66 -54.34 -4.64
N GLU A 522 26.80 -53.16 -4.06
CA GLU A 522 27.99 -52.73 -3.32
C GLU A 522 28.23 -53.61 -2.08
N GLU A 523 27.19 -53.94 -1.31
CA GLU A 523 27.28 -54.91 -0.22
C GLU A 523 27.70 -56.31 -0.73
N GLN A 524 27.17 -56.78 -1.87
CA GLN A 524 27.60 -58.05 -2.47
C GLN A 524 29.07 -58.04 -2.90
N VAL A 525 29.58 -56.92 -3.45
CA VAL A 525 31.01 -56.76 -3.75
C VAL A 525 31.85 -56.86 -2.47
N ILE A 526 31.47 -56.14 -1.40
CA ILE A 526 32.16 -56.18 -0.11
C ILE A 526 32.18 -57.60 0.50
N GLN A 527 31.12 -58.40 0.32
CA GLN A 527 31.10 -59.79 0.76
C GLN A 527 31.99 -60.70 -0.12
N LEU A 528 32.04 -60.46 -1.44
CA LEU A 528 32.92 -61.19 -2.36
C LEU A 528 34.40 -60.86 -2.11
N GLU A 529 34.75 -59.61 -1.78
CA GLU A 529 36.10 -59.22 -1.38
C GLU A 529 36.54 -59.92 -0.10
N LYS A 530 35.70 -59.95 0.95
CA LYS A 530 35.99 -60.72 2.17
C LYS A 530 36.21 -62.21 1.89
N ASN A 531 35.39 -62.81 1.02
CA ASN A 531 35.53 -64.21 0.63
C ASN A 531 36.83 -64.46 -0.16
N ARG A 532 37.21 -63.54 -1.07
CA ARG A 532 38.50 -63.57 -1.77
C ARG A 532 39.66 -63.54 -0.76
N ASP A 533 39.61 -62.62 0.20
CA ASP A 533 40.69 -62.42 1.16
C ASP A 533 40.83 -63.64 2.11
N VAL A 534 39.72 -64.28 2.49
CA VAL A 534 39.76 -65.57 3.22
C VAL A 534 40.42 -66.66 2.38
N LEU A 535 40.02 -66.83 1.12
CA LEU A 535 40.61 -67.82 0.20
C LEU A 535 42.08 -67.55 -0.10
N GLU A 536 42.50 -66.28 -0.13
CA GLU A 536 43.91 -65.89 -0.30
C GLU A 536 44.73 -66.25 0.94
N ASN A 537 44.22 -65.99 2.16
CA ASN A 537 44.87 -66.43 3.40
C ASN A 537 44.95 -67.97 3.52
N GLU A 538 43.89 -68.69 3.12
CA GLU A 538 43.88 -70.16 3.10
C GLU A 538 44.90 -70.72 2.10
N LYS A 539 45.00 -70.11 0.91
CA LYS A 539 46.05 -70.41 -0.09
C LYS A 539 47.45 -70.13 0.44
N TYR A 540 47.67 -69.06 1.20
CA TYR A 540 48.96 -68.78 1.85
C TYR A 540 49.31 -69.85 2.90
N SER A 541 48.34 -70.34 3.68
CA SER A 541 48.56 -71.47 4.60
C SER A 541 48.96 -72.73 3.85
N LEU A 542 48.16 -73.14 2.85
CA LEU A 542 48.41 -74.35 2.06
C LEU A 542 49.76 -74.31 1.33
N SER A 543 50.18 -73.14 0.84
CA SER A 543 51.52 -72.97 0.23
C SER A 543 52.67 -73.11 1.24
N ASN A 544 52.41 -72.86 2.52
CA ASN A 544 53.39 -73.01 3.61
C ASN A 544 53.43 -74.48 4.09
N ASP A 545 52.27 -75.13 4.16
CA ASP A 545 52.14 -76.58 4.43
C ASP A 545 52.82 -77.41 3.32
N GLU A 546 52.66 -77.02 2.05
CA GLU A 546 53.35 -77.62 0.90
C GLU A 546 54.88 -77.47 1.00
N LEU A 547 55.36 -76.33 1.51
CA LEU A 547 56.78 -76.09 1.75
C LEU A 547 57.33 -76.98 2.88
N GLU A 548 56.53 -77.24 3.93
CA GLU A 548 56.91 -78.16 5.01
C GLU A 548 56.88 -79.62 4.56
N LEU A 549 55.90 -80.03 3.73
CA LEU A 549 55.91 -81.35 3.09
C LEU A 549 57.16 -81.54 2.23
N LYS A 550 57.54 -80.54 1.43
CA LYS A 550 58.76 -80.61 0.59
C LYS A 550 60.04 -80.80 1.41
N LYS A 551 60.14 -80.21 2.62
CA LYS A 551 61.26 -80.48 3.54
C LYS A 551 61.26 -81.93 4.01
N LYS A 552 60.11 -82.45 4.45
CA LYS A 552 59.98 -83.85 4.92
C LYS A 552 60.22 -84.87 3.81
N VAL A 553 59.85 -84.56 2.57
CA VAL A 553 60.21 -85.38 1.40
C VAL A 553 61.73 -85.41 1.20
N CYS A 554 62.40 -84.25 1.25
CA CYS A 554 63.86 -84.20 1.11
C CYS A 554 64.60 -84.90 2.28
N GLU A 555 64.07 -84.80 3.51
CA GLU A 555 64.57 -85.58 4.66
C GLU A 555 64.43 -87.10 4.41
N LEU A 556 63.29 -87.56 3.90
CA LEU A 556 63.08 -88.96 3.53
C LEU A 556 63.99 -89.42 2.38
N GLU A 557 64.15 -88.61 1.32
CA GLU A 557 65.08 -88.88 0.21
C GLU A 557 66.51 -89.07 0.71
N ASN A 558 66.98 -88.23 1.64
CA ASN A 558 68.29 -88.39 2.26
C ASN A 558 68.40 -89.73 3.00
N THR A 559 67.41 -90.11 3.83
CA THR A 559 67.42 -91.42 4.51
C THR A 559 67.34 -92.61 3.54
N GLU A 560 66.70 -92.45 2.37
CA GLU A 560 66.72 -93.47 1.33
C GLU A 560 68.12 -93.63 0.72
N THR A 561 68.86 -92.53 0.52
CA THR A 561 70.25 -92.61 0.04
C THR A 561 71.20 -93.26 1.05
N GLU A 562 71.01 -93.02 2.35
CA GLU A 562 71.79 -93.69 3.41
C GLU A 562 71.51 -95.20 3.44
N LEU A 563 70.23 -95.61 3.38
CA LEU A 563 69.84 -97.02 3.30
C LEU A 563 70.37 -97.71 2.03
N ARG A 564 70.37 -97.02 0.88
CA ARG A 564 70.99 -97.51 -0.36
C ARG A 564 72.50 -97.70 -0.24
N SER A 565 73.18 -96.88 0.58
CA SER A 565 74.62 -97.08 0.86
C SER A 565 74.87 -98.35 1.68
N MET A 566 74.06 -98.60 2.73
CA MET A 566 74.17 -99.83 3.53
C MET A 566 73.85 -101.10 2.73
N ILE A 567 72.89 -101.04 1.79
CA ILE A 567 72.60 -102.18 0.89
C ILE A 567 73.84 -102.52 0.05
N LYS A 568 74.58 -101.52 -0.44
CA LYS A 568 75.78 -101.74 -1.25
C LYS A 568 76.91 -102.42 -0.47
N GLU A 569 77.15 -102.01 0.78
CA GLU A 569 78.14 -102.65 1.66
C GLU A 569 77.80 -104.14 1.94
N LEU A 570 76.51 -104.50 1.90
CA LEU A 570 76.04 -105.89 2.01
C LEU A 570 76.10 -106.68 0.70
N GLU A 571 76.29 -106.02 -0.44
CA GLU A 571 76.50 -106.66 -1.75
C GLU A 571 77.98 -106.93 -2.02
N ASP A 572 78.87 -105.98 -1.69
CA ASP A 572 80.33 -106.16 -1.81
C ASP A 572 80.83 -107.33 -0.92
N GLY A 573 80.24 -107.51 0.27
CA GLY A 573 80.54 -108.64 1.18
C GLY A 573 80.05 -110.03 0.70
N LYS A 574 79.45 -110.11 -0.49
CA LYS A 574 78.86 -111.34 -1.04
C LYS A 574 79.82 -112.10 -1.97
N GLU A 575 80.74 -111.40 -2.62
CA GLU A 575 81.71 -111.99 -3.56
C GLU A 575 82.79 -112.85 -2.86
N GLU A 576 83.18 -112.52 -1.62
CA GLU A 576 84.12 -113.36 -0.84
C GLU A 576 83.56 -114.76 -0.54
N ASN A 577 82.23 -114.89 -0.45
CA ASN A 577 81.56 -116.16 -0.11
C ASN A 577 81.53 -117.15 -1.29
N GLU A 578 81.69 -116.69 -2.53
CA GLU A 578 81.61 -117.54 -3.73
C GLU A 578 82.89 -118.37 -3.95
N GLN A 579 84.04 -117.92 -3.44
CA GLN A 579 85.28 -118.72 -3.44
C GLN A 579 85.22 -119.92 -2.48
N THR A 580 84.42 -119.85 -1.41
CA THR A 580 84.20 -121.00 -0.52
C THR A 580 83.36 -122.10 -1.18
N THR A 581 82.38 -121.75 -2.02
CA THR A 581 81.46 -122.71 -2.65
C THR A 581 82.17 -123.66 -3.63
N THR A 582 83.18 -123.17 -4.35
CA THR A 582 83.92 -123.97 -5.34
C THR A 582 84.80 -125.06 -4.71
N GLN A 583 85.25 -124.87 -3.46
CA GLN A 583 86.03 -125.89 -2.73
C GLN A 583 85.15 -127.05 -2.23
N VAL A 584 83.86 -126.81 -2.00
CA VAL A 584 82.89 -127.85 -1.59
C VAL A 584 82.66 -128.84 -2.72
N SER A 585 82.41 -128.35 -3.94
CA SER A 585 82.12 -129.22 -5.10
C SER A 585 83.28 -130.17 -5.45
N THR A 586 84.53 -129.74 -5.28
CA THR A 586 85.70 -130.61 -5.45
C THR A 586 85.85 -131.67 -4.37
N LEU A 587 85.30 -131.46 -3.16
CA LEU A 587 85.27 -132.48 -2.11
C LEU A 587 84.15 -133.50 -2.33
N GLU A 588 82.99 -133.08 -2.83
CA GLU A 588 81.86 -133.97 -3.15
C GLU A 588 82.26 -135.08 -4.15
N GLN A 589 83.06 -134.73 -5.16
CA GLN A 589 83.61 -135.70 -6.12
C GLN A 589 84.51 -136.77 -5.46
N THR A 590 85.17 -136.46 -4.34
CA THR A 590 85.97 -137.45 -3.59
C THR A 590 85.13 -138.34 -2.67
N VAL A 591 83.95 -137.85 -2.26
CA VAL A 591 83.00 -138.63 -1.44
C VAL A 591 82.37 -139.75 -2.27
N THR A 592 82.10 -139.55 -3.56
CA THR A 592 81.59 -140.61 -4.45
C THR A 592 82.59 -141.75 -4.64
N ASP A 593 83.87 -141.45 -4.89
CA ASP A 593 84.91 -142.47 -5.07
C ASP A 593 85.18 -143.29 -3.79
N LEU A 594 85.02 -142.66 -2.62
CA LEU A 594 85.12 -143.34 -1.32
C LEU A 594 83.87 -144.17 -0.98
N GLN A 595 82.69 -143.82 -1.50
CA GLN A 595 81.47 -144.62 -1.36
C GLN A 595 81.55 -145.94 -2.15
N GLU A 596 82.19 -145.95 -3.33
CA GLU A 596 82.42 -147.19 -4.09
C GLU A 596 83.36 -148.14 -3.32
N GLN A 597 84.41 -147.63 -2.68
CA GLN A 597 85.30 -148.44 -1.82
C GLN A 597 84.61 -148.98 -0.55
N LEU A 598 83.53 -148.35 -0.09
CA LEU A 598 82.70 -148.83 1.01
C LEU A 598 81.80 -150.02 0.61
N ALA A 599 81.37 -150.09 -0.65
CA ALA A 599 80.54 -151.20 -1.14
C ALA A 599 81.27 -152.55 -1.05
N ASP A 600 82.56 -152.59 -1.40
CA ASP A 600 83.37 -153.82 -1.30
C ASP A 600 83.71 -154.22 0.13
N LYS A 601 83.85 -153.27 1.08
CA LYS A 601 84.02 -153.62 2.49
C LYS A 601 82.73 -154.17 3.13
N ASN A 602 81.56 -153.79 2.64
CA ASN A 602 80.30 -154.41 3.09
C ASN A 602 80.13 -155.89 2.66
N LYS A 603 80.87 -156.37 1.64
CA LYS A 603 80.96 -157.83 1.36
C LYS A 603 81.64 -158.61 2.50
N ALA A 604 82.51 -157.98 3.29
CA ALA A 604 83.11 -158.60 4.48
C ALA A 604 82.15 -158.64 5.68
N LEU A 605 81.32 -157.60 5.86
CA LEU A 605 80.43 -157.45 7.02
C LEU A 605 79.36 -158.56 7.09
N LYS A 606 78.95 -159.11 5.94
CA LYS A 606 78.13 -160.34 5.82
C LYS A 606 78.65 -161.55 6.61
N LYS A 607 79.94 -161.59 7.00
CA LYS A 607 80.51 -162.67 7.83
C LYS A 607 80.36 -162.46 9.35
N GLN A 608 80.04 -161.26 9.82
CA GLN A 608 79.86 -160.98 11.26
C GLN A 608 78.40 -161.09 11.73
N GLU A 609 77.43 -160.59 10.95
CA GLU A 609 76.00 -160.67 11.32
C GLU A 609 75.47 -162.12 11.35
N GLN A 610 76.16 -163.05 10.68
CA GLN A 610 75.95 -164.48 10.81
C GLN A 610 76.05 -164.97 12.27
N ARG A 611 76.82 -164.27 13.14
CA ARG A 611 76.97 -164.61 14.58
C ARG A 611 75.95 -163.93 15.50
N LEU A 612 75.31 -162.84 15.08
CA LEU A 612 74.29 -162.16 15.90
C LEU A 612 72.92 -162.89 15.87
N ARG A 613 72.63 -163.60 14.76
CA ARG A 613 71.41 -164.41 14.61
C ARG A 613 71.31 -165.61 15.56
N ASP A 614 72.38 -165.96 16.27
CA ASP A 614 72.39 -167.06 17.24
C ASP A 614 72.18 -166.60 18.70
N LEU A 615 72.28 -165.30 19.02
CA LEU A 615 72.02 -164.78 20.37
C LEU A 615 70.57 -164.29 20.58
N GLN A 616 69.93 -163.74 19.54
CA GLN A 616 68.53 -163.26 19.64
C GLN A 616 67.46 -164.37 19.69
N LYS A 617 67.87 -165.65 19.65
CA LYS A 617 66.98 -166.79 19.97
C LYS A 617 66.74 -166.98 21.47
N THR A 618 67.50 -166.30 22.34
CA THR A 618 67.60 -166.61 23.78
C THR A 618 66.78 -165.67 24.68
N LEU A 619 66.34 -164.51 24.18
CA LEU A 619 65.31 -163.64 24.77
C LEU A 619 64.35 -163.25 23.63
N GLN A 620 63.36 -164.05 23.26
CA GLN A 620 62.32 -164.70 24.08
C GLN A 620 61.49 -163.70 24.91
N ARG A 621 60.47 -163.16 24.24
CA ARG A 621 59.06 -163.07 24.65
C ARG A 621 58.77 -162.80 26.14
N GLU A 622 58.19 -161.64 26.44
CA GLU A 622 56.90 -161.57 27.17
C GLU A 622 56.21 -160.20 27.02
N LEU A 623 54.88 -160.20 27.19
CA LEU A 623 53.92 -159.09 27.48
C LEU A 623 54.12 -157.71 26.77
N ARG A 624 53.31 -157.24 25.81
CA ARG A 624 51.84 -156.95 25.71
C ARG A 624 51.32 -155.62 26.36
N VAL A 625 50.77 -154.74 25.49
CA VAL A 625 49.41 -154.12 25.56
C VAL A 625 49.16 -152.76 26.30
N GLN A 626 48.98 -151.69 25.49
CA GLN A 626 47.91 -150.63 25.53
C GLN A 626 47.86 -149.60 26.72
N PRO A 627 46.81 -148.73 26.90
CA PRO A 627 46.65 -147.45 26.14
C PRO A 627 46.09 -146.19 26.90
N LEU A 628 46.22 -145.00 26.26
CA LEU A 628 45.33 -143.81 26.34
C LEU A 628 45.07 -143.18 27.77
N PRO A 629 44.10 -142.25 27.99
CA PRO A 629 44.36 -140.79 27.92
C PRO A 629 43.85 -139.96 29.14
N SER A 630 44.07 -138.63 29.18
CA SER A 630 43.03 -137.55 29.23
C SER A 630 43.53 -136.18 29.75
N ASP A 631 42.70 -135.15 29.52
CA ASP A 631 42.46 -133.89 30.29
C ASP A 631 43.21 -132.55 30.05
N GLU A 632 42.38 -131.50 30.08
CA GLU A 632 42.58 -130.02 30.14
C GLU A 632 42.65 -129.55 31.64
N PRO A 633 42.80 -128.26 32.07
CA PRO A 633 41.76 -127.20 31.93
C PRO A 633 42.26 -125.71 32.10
N VAL A 634 41.37 -124.82 32.59
CA VAL A 634 41.42 -123.32 32.73
C VAL A 634 41.39 -122.88 34.25
N VAL A 635 41.43 -121.57 34.65
CA VAL A 635 40.56 -120.87 35.71
C VAL A 635 41.09 -119.57 36.45
N ILE A 636 40.27 -118.48 36.47
CA ILE A 636 39.92 -117.38 37.49
C ILE A 636 41.03 -116.59 38.29
N ASP A 637 40.92 -115.34 38.82
CA ASP A 637 39.86 -114.30 39.10
C ASP A 637 40.30 -112.86 38.61
N GLY A 638 40.02 -111.64 39.14
CA GLY A 638 39.27 -111.03 40.30
C GLY A 638 39.69 -109.55 40.56
N ALA A 639 39.13 -108.69 41.45
CA ALA A 639 37.84 -108.58 42.16
C ALA A 639 37.68 -107.20 42.91
N SER A 640 36.44 -106.80 43.31
CA SER A 640 36.02 -105.61 44.15
C SER A 640 36.13 -104.18 43.53
N PHE A 641 35.17 -103.22 43.62
CA PHE A 641 33.79 -103.12 44.15
C PHE A 641 33.07 -101.93 43.39
N THR A 642 31.92 -101.26 43.66
CA THR A 642 30.99 -100.98 44.80
C THR A 642 29.58 -100.54 44.24
N PRO A 643 28.44 -100.52 44.99
CA PRO A 643 27.07 -100.24 44.44
C PRO A 643 26.27 -99.15 45.22
N PRO A 644 24.91 -99.00 45.12
CA PRO A 644 23.87 -99.35 44.10
C PRO A 644 23.22 -98.03 43.53
N MET A 645 22.00 -97.86 42.95
CA MET A 645 20.78 -98.60 42.51
C MET A 645 20.35 -98.04 41.11
N GLN A 646 19.49 -98.57 40.23
CA GLN A 646 18.50 -99.68 40.16
C GLN A 646 16.98 -99.39 40.40
N ARG A 647 16.21 -99.27 39.28
CA ARG A 647 14.83 -99.80 39.00
C ARG A 647 13.58 -99.09 39.61
N LYS A 648 12.36 -99.13 39.02
CA LYS A 648 11.86 -99.28 37.62
C LYS A 648 10.32 -99.03 37.60
N ILE A 649 9.79 -98.49 36.49
CA ILE A 649 8.39 -98.67 35.97
C ILE A 649 7.22 -97.95 36.68
N SER A 650 6.40 -97.29 35.83
CA SER A 650 4.97 -96.91 35.90
C SER A 650 4.39 -95.91 36.93
N GLU A 651 3.64 -94.96 36.35
CA GLU A 651 2.37 -94.35 36.79
C GLU A 651 2.32 -93.13 37.75
N SER A 652 1.34 -92.27 37.43
CA SER A 652 0.71 -91.20 38.22
C SER A 652 1.28 -89.76 38.21
N ARG A 653 0.55 -88.91 37.45
CA ARG A 653 0.20 -87.48 37.71
C ARG A 653 1.17 -86.32 37.36
N ASN A 654 0.51 -85.31 36.76
CA ASN A 654 0.82 -83.87 36.71
C ASN A 654 2.06 -83.41 35.89
N SER A 655 1.97 -82.45 34.95
CA SER A 655 0.81 -81.74 34.38
C SER A 655 1.10 -81.26 32.95
N PRO A 656 0.13 -81.26 32.00
CA PRO A 656 0.31 -80.70 30.66
C PRO A 656 -0.36 -79.33 30.45
N LEU A 657 0.29 -78.53 29.59
CA LEU A 657 -0.22 -77.67 28.51
C LEU A 657 -1.73 -77.30 28.38
N LYS A 658 -1.94 -76.08 27.86
CA LYS A 658 -2.86 -75.65 26.76
C LYS A 658 -4.12 -74.80 27.04
N ASP A 659 -4.36 -73.93 26.04
CA ASP A 659 -5.60 -73.38 25.45
C ASP A 659 -6.58 -72.44 26.23
N ASN A 660 -6.83 -71.28 25.59
CA ASN A 660 -8.13 -70.60 25.32
C ASN A 660 -9.15 -70.17 26.41
N ILE A 661 -9.47 -68.85 26.35
CA ILE A 661 -10.84 -68.26 26.28
C ILE A 661 -11.70 -68.24 27.58
N ASP A 662 -12.69 -67.31 27.61
CA ASP A 662 -13.83 -67.21 28.55
C ASP A 662 -13.52 -66.84 30.03
N PHE A 663 -14.47 -66.37 30.87
CA PHE A 663 -15.62 -65.44 30.70
C PHE A 663 -16.19 -65.11 32.10
N LYS A 664 -16.67 -63.88 32.35
CA LYS A 664 -17.80 -63.57 33.30
C LYS A 664 -17.62 -63.94 34.81
N ASP A 665 -18.50 -63.58 35.77
CA ASP A 665 -19.80 -62.88 35.76
C ASP A 665 -20.15 -62.14 37.10
N HIS A 666 -21.04 -61.12 37.03
CA HIS A 666 -22.11 -60.73 38.01
C HIS A 666 -21.76 -60.33 39.49
N ASN A 667 -22.51 -59.50 40.26
CA ASN A 667 -23.55 -58.44 40.11
C ASN A 667 -23.73 -57.76 41.53
N PRO A 668 -24.76 -56.95 41.95
CA PRO A 668 -25.95 -56.39 41.29
C PRO A 668 -26.36 -54.89 41.55
N ALA A 669 -27.13 -54.32 40.60
CA ALA A 669 -28.27 -53.38 40.77
C ALA A 669 -28.05 -51.94 41.37
N THR A 670 -28.89 -50.89 41.17
CA THR A 670 -30.20 -50.69 40.49
C THR A 670 -30.47 -49.19 40.15
N ILE A 671 -31.47 -48.88 39.28
CA ILE A 671 -32.29 -47.62 39.19
C ILE A 671 -31.56 -46.32 38.70
N SER A 672 -32.10 -45.42 37.86
CA SER A 672 -33.21 -45.36 36.87
C SER A 672 -33.00 -44.12 35.97
N HIS A 673 -33.00 -44.15 34.62
CA HIS A 673 -34.07 -44.34 33.61
C HIS A 673 -34.68 -43.04 33.02
N VAL A 674 -35.16 -43.09 31.76
CA VAL A 674 -35.33 -41.95 30.81
C VAL A 674 -36.61 -42.14 29.95
N MET A 675 -37.09 -41.10 29.22
CA MET A 675 -38.10 -41.04 28.12
C MET A 675 -39.40 -40.25 28.44
N LYS A 676 -40.17 -39.63 27.52
CA LYS A 676 -39.97 -39.01 26.17
C LYS A 676 -41.22 -38.08 25.88
N PRO A 677 -41.79 -37.76 24.68
CA PRO A 677 -42.32 -36.39 24.44
C PRO A 677 -43.76 -36.26 23.83
N PHE A 678 -44.10 -35.02 23.41
CA PHE A 678 -45.08 -34.58 22.36
C PHE A 678 -46.56 -34.21 22.71
N GLU A 679 -46.92 -32.96 22.34
CA GLU A 679 -48.12 -32.47 21.60
C GLU A 679 -49.53 -32.07 22.19
N THR A 680 -50.00 -30.90 21.69
CA THR A 680 -51.39 -30.39 21.46
C THR A 680 -52.29 -29.65 22.51
N ASN A 681 -52.75 -28.46 22.07
CA ASN A 681 -54.11 -27.84 22.10
C ASN A 681 -54.85 -27.21 23.34
N ASN A 682 -55.10 -25.89 23.18
CA ASN A 682 -56.40 -25.16 23.19
C ASN A 682 -57.05 -24.47 24.43
N HIS A 683 -57.29 -23.16 24.24
CA HIS A 683 -58.54 -22.35 24.41
C HIS A 683 -58.87 -21.53 25.69
N SER A 684 -59.27 -20.25 25.44
CA SER A 684 -60.19 -19.34 26.20
C SER A 684 -59.85 -18.88 27.64
N ASP A 685 -60.36 -17.74 28.18
CA ASP A 685 -60.85 -16.44 27.63
C ASP A 685 -61.06 -15.41 28.80
N ASN A 686 -61.03 -14.09 28.51
CA ASN A 686 -61.56 -12.91 29.23
C ASN A 686 -61.30 -12.63 30.75
N GLY A 687 -61.17 -11.34 31.14
CA GLY A 687 -61.35 -10.94 32.57
C GLY A 687 -60.78 -9.60 33.13
N ILE A 688 -61.20 -8.42 32.62
CA ILE A 688 -61.46 -7.14 33.34
C ILE A 688 -60.55 -6.66 34.52
N ASP A 689 -60.01 -5.43 34.45
CA ASP A 689 -60.17 -4.43 35.54
C ASP A 689 -60.04 -2.95 35.08
N VAL A 690 -60.65 -2.01 35.80
CA VAL A 690 -60.79 -0.57 35.46
C VAL A 690 -60.78 0.31 36.72
N HIS A 691 -59.97 1.38 36.75
CA HIS A 691 -60.27 2.74 37.30
C HIS A 691 -58.99 3.54 37.65
N LYS A 692 -58.71 4.65 36.92
CA LYS A 692 -57.81 5.74 37.38
C LYS A 692 -57.87 6.98 36.46
N ASN A 693 -58.93 7.80 36.57
CA ASN A 693 -59.02 9.12 35.92
C ASN A 693 -60.12 9.99 36.56
N ARG A 694 -59.84 10.67 37.68
CA ARG A 694 -60.79 11.63 38.31
C ARG A 694 -60.17 12.91 38.89
N THR A 695 -58.92 13.22 38.53
CA THR A 695 -58.17 14.38 39.07
C THR A 695 -57.89 15.49 38.04
N ARG A 696 -57.98 15.22 36.73
CA ARG A 696 -57.55 16.14 35.65
C ARG A 696 -58.33 17.48 35.54
N ASN A 697 -59.51 17.60 36.13
CA ASN A 697 -60.37 18.78 35.93
C ASN A 697 -60.05 19.95 36.88
N SER A 698 -59.26 19.74 37.95
CA SER A 698 -58.87 20.83 38.85
C SER A 698 -57.75 21.71 38.26
N ASP A 699 -56.75 21.07 37.65
CA ASP A 699 -55.58 21.73 37.08
C ASP A 699 -55.94 22.68 35.93
N HIS A 700 -57.01 22.35 35.19
CA HIS A 700 -57.39 23.05 33.97
C HIS A 700 -58.11 24.40 34.22
N LEU A 701 -58.56 24.65 35.45
CA LEU A 701 -59.08 25.96 35.87
C LEU A 701 -57.94 26.88 36.31
N LEU A 702 -57.10 26.43 37.26
CA LEU A 702 -55.92 27.18 37.73
C LEU A 702 -54.99 27.64 36.60
N ARG A 703 -54.82 26.80 35.57
CA ARG A 703 -54.02 27.14 34.38
C ARG A 703 -54.57 28.35 33.61
N LYS A 704 -55.88 28.56 33.60
CA LYS A 704 -56.56 29.59 32.80
C LYS A 704 -56.52 30.98 33.47
N ASP A 705 -56.41 31.01 34.79
CA ASP A 705 -56.23 32.26 35.54
C ASP A 705 -54.78 32.78 35.40
N LEU A 706 -53.79 31.86 35.48
CA LEU A 706 -52.37 32.17 35.22
C LEU A 706 -52.12 32.67 33.80
N GLU A 707 -52.78 32.11 32.78
CA GLU A 707 -52.65 32.58 31.39
C GLU A 707 -53.24 33.98 31.14
N ASN A 708 -53.95 34.57 32.10
CA ASN A 708 -54.52 35.91 31.95
C ASN A 708 -53.73 37.02 32.67
N ASP A 709 -52.90 36.70 33.65
CA ASP A 709 -52.04 37.69 34.32
C ASP A 709 -51.07 38.37 33.32
N VAL A 710 -51.07 39.70 33.33
CA VAL A 710 -50.18 40.54 32.53
C VAL A 710 -48.71 40.22 32.85
N ASN A 711 -48.40 39.94 34.12
CA ASN A 711 -47.06 39.56 34.56
C ASN A 711 -46.62 38.23 33.93
N PHE A 712 -47.53 37.25 33.81
CA PHE A 712 -47.20 35.95 33.21
C PHE A 712 -47.03 36.04 31.68
N LYS A 713 -47.85 36.87 31.01
CA LYS A 713 -47.67 37.18 29.57
C LYS A 713 -46.35 37.90 29.30
N TYR A 714 -46.00 38.89 30.13
CA TYR A 714 -44.73 39.61 30.03
C TYR A 714 -43.53 38.70 30.33
N LEU A 715 -43.59 37.91 31.42
CA LEU A 715 -42.59 36.91 31.76
C LEU A 715 -42.34 35.91 30.61
N LYS A 716 -43.41 35.38 30.00
CA LYS A 716 -43.31 34.49 28.83
C LYS A 716 -42.58 35.16 27.67
N HIS A 717 -42.85 36.44 27.40
CA HIS A 717 -42.16 37.20 26.36
C HIS A 717 -40.68 37.47 26.71
N VAL A 718 -40.37 37.88 27.94
CA VAL A 718 -39.00 38.19 28.37
C VAL A 718 -38.12 36.94 28.41
N VAL A 719 -38.64 35.80 28.89
CA VAL A 719 -37.93 34.51 28.87
C VAL A 719 -37.72 34.02 27.43
N LEU A 720 -38.75 34.10 26.57
CA LEU A 720 -38.60 33.74 25.15
C LEU A 720 -37.57 34.62 24.45
N LYS A 721 -37.56 35.94 24.72
CA LYS A 721 -36.57 36.86 24.17
C LYS A 721 -35.16 36.54 24.67
N PHE A 722 -34.97 36.27 25.96
CA PHE A 722 -33.66 35.86 26.51
C PHE A 722 -33.13 34.56 25.91
N MET A 723 -34.01 33.60 25.59
CA MET A 723 -33.60 32.34 24.93
C MET A 723 -33.30 32.48 23.43
N LEU A 724 -33.66 33.60 22.78
CA LEU A 724 -33.48 33.84 21.34
C LEU A 724 -32.59 35.04 21.00
N SER A 725 -32.29 35.90 21.97
CA SER A 725 -31.33 36.99 21.86
C SER A 725 -29.89 36.45 21.82
N ARG A 726 -29.01 37.17 21.12
CA ARG A 726 -27.56 36.96 21.16
C ARG A 726 -27.04 37.17 22.60
N GLU A 727 -25.94 36.55 23.00
CA GLU A 727 -25.45 36.60 24.38
C GLU A 727 -25.29 38.05 24.88
N ALA A 728 -24.80 38.96 24.03
CA ALA A 728 -24.60 40.38 24.36
C ALA A 728 -25.91 41.11 24.73
N GLU A 729 -27.04 40.71 24.15
CA GLU A 729 -28.36 41.25 24.50
C GLU A 729 -28.94 40.55 25.73
N ALA A 730 -28.68 39.24 25.87
CA ALA A 730 -29.19 38.42 26.95
C ALA A 730 -28.68 38.90 28.34
N VAL A 731 -27.46 39.46 28.45
CA VAL A 731 -26.94 40.10 29.68
C VAL A 731 -27.93 41.13 30.23
N HIS A 732 -28.43 42.02 29.38
CA HIS A 732 -29.35 43.08 29.79
C HIS A 732 -30.72 42.54 30.23
N LEU A 733 -31.11 41.35 29.74
CA LEU A 733 -32.34 40.67 30.11
C LEU A 733 -32.23 39.85 31.40
N ILE A 734 -31.03 39.46 31.86
CA ILE A 734 -30.83 38.76 33.15
C ILE A 734 -31.50 39.52 34.30
N ARG A 735 -31.33 40.85 34.36
CA ARG A 735 -31.90 41.68 35.44
C ARG A 735 -33.43 41.71 35.40
N ALA A 736 -34.02 41.71 34.21
CA ALA A 736 -35.49 41.65 34.04
C ALA A 736 -36.03 40.28 34.48
N ILE A 737 -35.39 39.18 34.06
CA ILE A 737 -35.79 37.83 34.45
C ILE A 737 -35.63 37.61 35.95
N SER A 738 -34.53 38.08 36.54
CA SER A 738 -34.26 37.92 37.98
C SER A 738 -35.33 38.59 38.85
N VAL A 739 -35.84 39.76 38.43
CA VAL A 739 -36.96 40.44 39.09
C VAL A 739 -38.28 39.71 38.87
N LEU A 740 -38.59 39.26 37.64
CA LEU A 740 -39.86 38.60 37.32
C LEU A 740 -39.98 37.20 37.95
N LEU A 741 -38.88 36.43 38.01
CA LEU A 741 -38.82 35.09 38.59
C LEU A 741 -38.36 35.06 40.05
N HIS A 742 -38.11 36.22 40.66
CA HIS A 742 -37.67 36.35 42.06
C HIS A 742 -36.42 35.53 42.38
N PHE A 743 -35.43 35.54 41.47
CA PHE A 743 -34.16 34.86 41.68
C PHE A 743 -33.40 35.45 42.87
N SER A 744 -32.76 34.58 43.64
CA SER A 744 -31.75 34.98 44.62
C SER A 744 -30.56 35.66 43.94
N PRO A 745 -29.76 36.48 44.67
CA PRO A 745 -28.53 37.07 44.13
C PRO A 745 -27.55 36.02 43.58
N ASP A 746 -27.52 34.83 44.17
CA ASP A 746 -26.65 33.73 43.74
C ASP A 746 -27.14 33.06 42.44
N GLU A 747 -28.46 32.91 42.25
CA GLU A 747 -29.04 32.43 40.99
C GLU A 747 -28.89 33.45 39.84
N GLN A 748 -29.11 34.74 40.13
CA GLN A 748 -28.85 35.82 39.19
C GLN A 748 -27.36 35.85 38.78
N LYS A 749 -26.46 35.69 39.75
CA LYS A 749 -25.02 35.63 39.49
C LYS A 749 -24.64 34.39 38.68
N MET A 750 -25.16 33.21 39.02
CA MET A 750 -24.87 31.97 38.29
C MET A 750 -25.26 32.07 36.80
N LEU A 751 -26.34 32.77 36.47
CA LEU A 751 -26.70 33.08 35.09
C LEU A 751 -25.74 34.08 34.43
N HIS A 752 -25.31 35.13 35.14
CA HIS A 752 -24.32 36.08 34.63
C HIS A 752 -22.99 35.39 34.32
N ASP A 753 -22.41 34.71 35.31
CA ASP A 753 -21.15 33.98 35.19
C ASP A 753 -21.21 32.94 34.05
N THR A 754 -22.36 32.28 33.84
CA THR A 754 -22.55 31.29 32.76
C THR A 754 -22.64 31.92 31.38
N LEU A 755 -23.26 33.10 31.25
CA LEU A 755 -23.38 33.82 29.99
C LEU A 755 -22.07 34.51 29.62
N GLU A 756 -21.37 35.08 30.60
CA GLU A 756 -20.04 35.67 30.46
C GLU A 756 -18.99 34.62 30.08
N TYR A 757 -19.06 33.41 30.65
CA TYR A 757 -18.29 32.24 30.18
C TYR A 757 -18.58 31.88 28.72
N ARG A 758 -19.82 32.03 28.24
CA ARG A 758 -20.16 31.77 26.82
C ARG A 758 -19.61 32.82 25.86
N MET A 759 -19.43 34.06 26.30
CA MET A 759 -18.77 35.12 25.54
C MET A 759 -17.24 35.00 25.53
N SER A 760 -16.66 34.47 26.60
CA SER A 760 -15.21 34.53 26.84
C SER A 760 -14.47 33.31 26.30
N TRP A 761 -13.61 33.54 25.30
CA TRP A 761 -12.72 32.53 24.71
C TRP A 761 -11.81 31.81 25.74
N PHE A 762 -11.55 32.45 26.89
CA PHE A 762 -10.67 31.94 27.95
C PHE A 762 -11.34 31.88 29.34
N GLY A 763 -12.68 31.86 29.39
CA GLY A 763 -13.42 31.80 30.65
C GLY A 763 -13.17 30.51 31.43
N ILE A 764 -13.07 30.60 32.76
CA ILE A 764 -13.12 29.43 33.65
C ILE A 764 -14.60 29.07 33.86
N ARG A 765 -14.96 27.80 33.65
CA ARG A 765 -16.36 27.34 33.71
C ARG A 765 -16.96 27.52 35.12
N PRO A 766 -18.12 28.17 35.27
CA PRO A 766 -18.79 28.32 36.56
C PRO A 766 -19.18 26.99 37.21
N ALA A 767 -19.09 26.94 38.54
CA ALA A 767 -19.44 25.77 39.34
C ALA A 767 -20.97 25.65 39.52
N LEU A 768 -21.62 24.90 38.64
CA LEU A 768 -23.03 24.53 38.79
C LEU A 768 -23.22 23.69 40.07
N GLY A 769 -24.10 24.14 40.96
CA GLY A 769 -24.30 23.54 42.29
C GLY A 769 -24.76 22.07 42.25
N SER A 770 -24.38 21.31 43.28
CA SER A 770 -24.63 19.86 43.38
C SER A 770 -26.09 19.52 43.70
N GLY A 771 -26.98 19.71 42.72
CA GLY A 771 -28.41 19.39 42.80
C GLY A 771 -28.82 18.20 41.95
N GLN A 772 -29.78 17.39 42.43
CA GLN A 772 -30.22 16.13 41.83
C GLN A 772 -30.90 16.26 40.44
N LYS A 773 -31.06 17.49 39.93
CA LYS A 773 -31.57 17.81 38.58
C LYS A 773 -30.48 18.24 37.59
N SER A 774 -29.21 18.29 38.00
CA SER A 774 -28.08 18.62 37.12
C SER A 774 -27.78 17.47 36.13
N LYS A 775 -28.58 17.36 35.08
CA LYS A 775 -28.31 16.49 33.92
C LYS A 775 -27.98 17.34 32.70
N TYR A 776 -26.76 17.16 32.19
CA TYR A 776 -26.26 17.82 30.99
C TYR A 776 -26.85 17.17 29.73
N ILE A 777 -27.36 17.99 28.81
CA ILE A 777 -27.70 17.58 27.45
C ILE A 777 -26.76 18.37 26.52
N PRO A 778 -25.92 17.71 25.70
CA PRO A 778 -25.11 18.41 24.69
C PRO A 778 -26.02 19.06 23.62
N PRO A 779 -25.63 20.18 23.02
CA PRO A 779 -26.30 20.65 21.81
C PRO A 779 -26.11 19.62 20.67
N PRO A 780 -27.09 19.48 19.75
CA PRO A 780 -26.83 18.85 18.46
C PRO A 780 -25.83 19.72 17.66
N PHE A 781 -25.10 19.07 16.76
CA PHE A 781 -24.36 19.73 15.68
C PHE A 781 -25.30 20.01 14.50
#